data_AF-A0A117IGV5-F1
#
_entry.id   AF-A0A117IGV5-F1
#
_cell.length_a   1.000
_cell.length_b   1.000
_cell.length_c   1.000
_cell.angle_alpha   90.00
_cell.angle_beta   90.00
_cell.angle_gamma   90.00
#
_symmetry.space_group_name_H-M   'P 1'
#
loop_
_entity.id
_entity.type
_entity.pdbx_description
1 polymer ?
#
loop_
_entity_poly.entity_id
_entity_poly.type
_entity_poly.pdbx_seq_one_letter_code
_entity_poly.pdbx_strand_id
1 'polypeptide(L)'
;MGALDAFYSTWSNARKTFGQGTPQDGSQFDASSKFQQLQTAVEAAAPGSSWQGPASEAYAAKNKDHAGVYGKLAALDQRMATEVTNAANVVVSGRQKLDEVKTWVTSVANSIPNGVSAADRDNKLLQIANAGISKVSNIVQTSTSEMNTIGGRVSGIKGELYALGNEKLAPGAEQPGDKKDAKNGENADALSAWQEREGSELKPEDMQSLVHDALGGDQGAAAHVDKILDSIDEEQLGPNSVAHPLSPLQAELVGQMQAQMKSMSISDLNTARDKLGPHKDILSNAMQVMSDKDVSYPRHDGDGPQIVGPGSLPNDGVLPGDSGALPDAVQRALNNADRTQLAGMAGPDASSAPVSLRYADDLKAIAEIVKDGDPKFQSGTELDRQILLAADRIMDTHGRPMGNPPLDLEDTTQNLFQAIDDDHQIINDHLMGRNGVDAKDFLNDVNTIDWTDNGRSAGHLFSWTGEHGSGPEAQIAAETADKYAEYLGEKRPQLMDINGQTLGQLNPELVQGYARGLVPFVDDMAGSSASPFFEIDDETERRTGLMPDAKGVFAVLNTDAGAATLINQAAYSEAMKHETAFANNPGDPLAHQHLTTAATMRGLVDVGAHEAFQAFQHNGYEADKTETQWKKSGFDAAVAGLSTGGAMVPGVGFVAGPVISQVGAVFSQQMFDTPPGPVERPLPQMAEPIASTVLLDAMLAAGHQLDLPNGYIEGGHVVHPKGVDDGLFEAEINQEIGRRTVVVAGNGPDEVYTNRYNLVIQDPDIQRAKPEGVG
;
A
#
# COMPACT_ATOMS: atom_id res chain seq x y z
N MET A 1 -19.03 29.52 -13.92
CA MET A 1 -19.11 29.56 -12.45
C MET A 1 -18.16 30.63 -11.96
N GLY A 2 -18.57 31.50 -11.03
CA GLY A 2 -17.72 32.57 -10.51
C GLY A 2 -16.83 32.11 -9.34
N ALA A 3 -15.84 32.92 -8.94
CA ALA A 3 -14.90 32.58 -7.86
C ALA A 3 -15.57 32.27 -6.51
N LEU A 4 -16.73 32.88 -6.23
CA LEU A 4 -17.53 32.55 -5.05
C LEU A 4 -18.19 31.17 -5.12
N ASP A 5 -18.59 30.72 -6.31
CA ASP A 5 -19.19 29.39 -6.50
C ASP A 5 -18.17 28.30 -6.17
N ALA A 6 -16.91 28.51 -6.57
CA ALA A 6 -15.79 27.64 -6.20
C ALA A 6 -15.60 27.59 -4.68
N PHE A 7 -15.56 28.74 -4.00
CA PHE A 7 -15.50 28.76 -2.52
C PHE A 7 -16.68 28.02 -1.88
N TYR A 8 -17.93 28.27 -2.31
CA TYR A 8 -19.10 27.62 -1.71
C TYR A 8 -19.10 26.10 -1.95
N SER A 9 -18.60 25.65 -3.10
CA SER A 9 -18.40 24.23 -3.41
C SER A 9 -17.36 23.59 -2.48
N THR A 10 -16.17 24.19 -2.36
CA THR A 10 -15.10 23.72 -1.46
C THR A 10 -15.57 23.71 -0.01
N TRP A 11 -16.24 24.77 0.45
CA TRP A 11 -16.84 24.84 1.78
C TRP A 11 -17.88 23.73 1.98
N SER A 12 -18.74 23.47 0.99
CA SER A 12 -19.78 22.44 1.06
C SER A 12 -19.17 21.04 1.18
N ASN A 13 -18.13 20.76 0.39
CA ASN A 13 -17.43 19.48 0.43
C ASN A 13 -16.67 19.30 1.76
N ALA A 14 -15.95 20.32 2.23
CA ALA A 14 -15.33 20.29 3.55
C ALA A 14 -16.37 20.09 4.65
N ARG A 15 -17.53 20.76 4.59
CA ARG A 15 -18.59 20.57 5.59
C ARG A 15 -19.18 19.16 5.58
N LYS A 16 -19.24 18.49 4.42
CA LYS A 16 -19.69 17.09 4.32
C LYS A 16 -18.74 16.12 5.02
N THR A 17 -17.43 16.36 5.05
CA THR A 17 -16.47 15.46 5.74
C THR A 17 -16.66 15.45 7.24
N PHE A 18 -17.22 16.52 7.82
CA PHE A 18 -17.63 16.56 9.22
C PHE A 18 -18.96 15.84 9.49
N GLY A 19 -19.64 15.27 8.49
CA GLY A 19 -20.93 14.60 8.63
C GLY A 19 -22.12 15.55 8.86
N GLN A 20 -23.30 14.98 9.14
CA GLN A 20 -24.55 15.71 9.41
C GLN A 20 -25.17 15.27 10.75
N GLY A 21 -26.10 16.07 11.30
CA GLY A 21 -26.78 15.79 12.58
C GLY A 21 -25.94 16.13 13.82
N THR A 22 -26.51 16.02 15.02
CA THR A 22 -25.77 16.27 16.28
C THR A 22 -24.84 15.09 16.56
N PRO A 23 -23.51 15.29 16.64
CA PRO A 23 -22.59 14.22 17.05
C PRO A 23 -22.99 13.73 18.44
N GLN A 24 -22.99 12.41 18.63
CA GLN A 24 -23.27 11.83 19.93
C GLN A 24 -22.05 12.04 20.83
N ASP A 25 -22.27 12.53 22.06
CA ASP A 25 -21.22 12.61 23.05
C ASP A 25 -20.95 11.23 23.69
N GLY A 26 -19.93 11.16 24.53
CA GLY A 26 -19.53 9.91 25.15
C GLY A 26 -20.37 9.49 26.35
N SER A 27 -21.37 10.27 26.78
CA SER A 27 -22.15 9.96 27.99
C SER A 27 -22.90 8.62 27.90
N GLN A 28 -23.29 8.21 26.69
CA GLN A 28 -23.91 6.90 26.43
C GLN A 28 -22.94 5.71 26.57
N PHE A 29 -21.64 5.98 26.54
CA PHE A 29 -20.57 4.98 26.69
C PHE A 29 -19.95 5.00 28.09
N ASP A 30 -20.49 5.80 29.02
CA ASP A 30 -20.04 5.81 30.42
C ASP A 30 -20.91 4.87 31.28
N ALA A 31 -20.42 3.64 31.45
CA ALA A 31 -20.91 2.66 32.40
C ALA A 31 -20.08 2.60 33.70
N SER A 32 -19.21 3.59 33.97
CA SER A 32 -18.31 3.62 35.14
C SER A 32 -19.05 3.44 36.46
N SER A 33 -20.26 3.99 36.59
CA SER A 33 -21.12 3.84 37.77
C SER A 33 -21.50 2.38 38.06
N LYS A 34 -21.68 1.54 37.04
CA LYS A 34 -21.95 0.10 37.21
C LYS A 34 -20.70 -0.62 37.71
N PHE A 35 -19.53 -0.29 37.17
CA PHE A 35 -18.27 -0.85 37.65
C PHE A 35 -17.95 -0.43 39.09
N GLN A 36 -18.24 0.81 39.49
CA GLN A 36 -18.14 1.27 40.88
C GLN A 36 -19.12 0.54 41.82
N GLN A 37 -20.33 0.23 41.34
CA GLN A 37 -21.27 -0.61 42.09
C GLN A 37 -20.76 -2.04 42.27
N LEU A 38 -20.16 -2.63 41.22
CA LEU A 38 -19.54 -3.96 41.30
C LEU A 38 -18.34 -3.96 42.25
N GLN A 39 -17.49 -2.92 42.20
CA GLN A 39 -16.41 -2.72 43.16
C GLN A 39 -16.95 -2.72 44.60
N THR A 40 -17.97 -1.89 44.87
CA THR A 40 -18.58 -1.77 46.21
C THR A 40 -19.21 -3.10 46.67
N ALA A 41 -19.87 -3.81 45.75
CA ALA A 41 -20.52 -5.09 46.05
C ALA A 41 -19.49 -6.17 46.40
N VAL A 42 -18.36 -6.19 45.69
CA VAL A 42 -17.25 -7.09 45.98
C VAL A 42 -16.63 -6.74 47.33
N GLU A 43 -16.25 -5.49 47.57
CA GLU A 43 -15.68 -5.04 48.85
C GLU A 43 -16.59 -5.38 50.04
N ALA A 44 -17.91 -5.25 49.89
CA ALA A 44 -18.89 -5.60 50.92
C ALA A 44 -19.01 -7.12 51.19
N ALA A 45 -18.56 -7.96 50.26
CA ALA A 45 -18.52 -9.42 50.41
C ALA A 45 -17.26 -9.91 51.14
N ALA A 46 -16.40 -9.02 51.64
CA ALA A 46 -15.20 -9.40 52.37
C ALA A 46 -15.53 -10.23 53.64
N PRO A 47 -14.62 -11.11 54.11
CA PRO A 47 -14.85 -11.95 55.28
C PRO A 47 -15.16 -11.12 56.53
N GLY A 48 -16.30 -11.39 57.17
CA GLY A 48 -16.65 -10.79 58.45
C GLY A 48 -15.89 -11.41 59.62
N SER A 49 -16.00 -10.80 60.81
CA SER A 49 -15.26 -11.21 62.02
C SER A 49 -15.51 -12.66 62.49
N SER A 50 -16.52 -13.34 61.96
CA SER A 50 -16.84 -14.74 62.24
C SER A 50 -16.08 -15.76 61.37
N TRP A 51 -15.43 -15.33 60.27
CA TRP A 51 -14.65 -16.19 59.39
C TRP A 51 -13.17 -15.76 59.45
N GLN A 52 -12.33 -16.60 60.05
CA GLN A 52 -10.91 -16.31 60.32
C GLN A 52 -10.02 -17.49 59.92
N GLY A 53 -8.76 -17.21 59.57
CA GLY A 53 -7.75 -18.18 59.15
C GLY A 53 -7.25 -17.98 57.71
N PRO A 54 -6.30 -18.80 57.24
CA PRO A 54 -5.62 -18.59 55.95
C PRO A 54 -6.57 -18.52 54.73
N ALA A 55 -7.66 -19.28 54.75
CA ALA A 55 -8.66 -19.25 53.68
C ALA A 55 -9.47 -17.94 53.64
N SER A 56 -9.79 -17.34 54.80
CA SER A 56 -10.43 -16.02 54.83
C SER A 56 -9.46 -14.92 54.40
N GLU A 57 -8.17 -15.03 54.75
CA GLU A 57 -7.16 -14.06 54.32
C GLU A 57 -6.93 -14.09 52.81
N ALA A 58 -6.84 -15.29 52.22
CA ALA A 58 -6.76 -15.47 50.77
C ALA A 58 -8.01 -14.94 50.03
N TYR A 59 -9.19 -15.19 50.59
CA TYR A 59 -10.44 -14.66 50.03
C TYR A 59 -10.49 -13.12 50.13
N ALA A 60 -10.08 -12.54 51.27
CA ALA A 60 -10.02 -11.09 51.45
C ALA A 60 -9.04 -10.43 50.47
N ALA A 61 -7.88 -11.05 50.22
CA ALA A 61 -6.91 -10.59 49.23
C ALA A 61 -7.50 -10.59 47.81
N LYS A 62 -8.15 -11.70 47.41
CA LYS A 62 -8.81 -11.76 46.08
C LYS A 62 -9.98 -10.80 45.93
N ASN A 63 -10.77 -10.63 46.98
CA ASN A 63 -11.84 -9.64 47.01
C ASN A 63 -11.29 -8.22 46.75
N LYS A 64 -10.14 -7.88 47.36
CA LYS A 64 -9.45 -6.60 47.12
C LYS A 64 -8.89 -6.48 45.69
N ASP A 65 -8.35 -7.55 45.10
CA ASP A 65 -7.88 -7.57 43.71
C ASP A 65 -9.04 -7.29 42.74
N HIS A 66 -10.17 -8.00 42.93
CA HIS A 66 -11.37 -7.84 42.10
C HIS A 66 -11.94 -6.42 42.21
N ALA A 67 -11.99 -5.85 43.43
CA ALA A 67 -12.39 -4.47 43.65
C ALA A 67 -11.47 -3.48 42.91
N GLY A 68 -10.15 -3.74 42.92
CA GLY A 68 -9.17 -2.94 42.18
C GLY A 68 -9.40 -2.97 40.66
N VAL A 69 -9.65 -4.14 40.08
CA VAL A 69 -9.96 -4.28 38.65
C VAL A 69 -11.21 -3.51 38.27
N TYR A 70 -12.30 -3.63 39.03
CA TYR A 70 -13.53 -2.86 38.78
C TYR A 70 -13.32 -1.35 38.89
N GLY A 71 -12.49 -0.89 39.84
CA GLY A 71 -12.13 0.52 39.96
C GLY A 71 -11.33 1.05 38.76
N LYS A 72 -10.35 0.27 38.27
CA LYS A 72 -9.57 0.61 37.08
C LYS A 72 -10.43 0.61 35.81
N LEU A 73 -11.32 -0.38 35.64
CA LEU A 73 -12.28 -0.43 34.53
C LEU A 73 -13.21 0.79 34.55
N ALA A 74 -13.72 1.20 35.72
CA ALA A 74 -14.53 2.40 35.84
C ALA A 74 -13.79 3.67 35.37
N ALA A 75 -12.50 3.78 35.70
CA ALA A 75 -11.69 4.93 35.30
C ALA A 75 -11.39 4.95 33.79
N LEU A 76 -11.13 3.79 33.18
CA LEU A 76 -10.91 3.68 31.73
C LEU A 76 -12.18 3.99 30.94
N ASP A 77 -13.32 3.50 31.41
CA ASP A 77 -14.61 3.72 30.77
C ASP A 77 -14.99 5.21 30.77
N GLN A 78 -14.77 5.90 31.90
CA GLN A 78 -14.95 7.34 32.01
C GLN A 78 -14.00 8.13 31.07
N ARG A 79 -12.74 7.68 30.93
CA ARG A 79 -11.76 8.29 30.01
C ARG A 79 -12.16 8.08 28.55
N MET A 80 -12.66 6.89 28.19
CA MET A 80 -13.16 6.60 26.84
C MET A 80 -14.35 7.50 26.50
N ALA A 81 -15.32 7.61 27.40
CA ALA A 81 -16.45 8.54 27.25
C ALA A 81 -15.99 10.00 27.08
N THR A 82 -14.94 10.41 27.79
CA THR A 82 -14.35 11.75 27.65
C THR A 82 -13.76 11.96 26.26
N GLU A 83 -13.02 10.99 25.72
CA GLU A 83 -12.43 11.11 24.37
C GLU A 83 -13.46 11.08 23.25
N VAL A 84 -14.53 10.28 23.37
CA VAL A 84 -15.66 10.33 22.42
C VAL A 84 -16.33 11.71 22.46
N THR A 85 -16.47 12.30 23.65
CA THR A 85 -16.98 13.68 23.80
C THR A 85 -16.03 14.69 23.16
N ASN A 86 -14.71 14.53 23.30
CA ASN A 86 -13.73 15.38 22.64
C ASN A 86 -13.82 15.29 21.11
N ALA A 87 -13.99 14.09 20.54
CA ALA A 87 -14.17 13.91 19.10
C ALA A 87 -15.45 14.58 18.59
N ALA A 88 -16.55 14.44 19.33
CA ALA A 88 -17.80 15.14 19.04
C ALA A 88 -17.60 16.68 19.04
N ASN A 89 -16.83 17.20 20.01
CA ASN A 89 -16.52 18.63 20.10
C ASN A 89 -15.65 19.13 18.93
N VAL A 90 -14.67 18.35 18.47
CA VAL A 90 -13.87 18.69 17.27
C VAL A 90 -14.78 18.80 16.05
N VAL A 91 -15.73 17.87 15.89
CA VAL A 91 -16.69 17.90 14.79
C VAL A 91 -17.61 19.12 14.85
N VAL A 92 -18.18 19.43 16.02
CA VAL A 92 -19.04 20.60 16.21
C VAL A 92 -18.27 21.90 15.96
N SER A 93 -17.06 22.02 16.53
CA SER A 93 -16.20 23.19 16.40
C SER A 93 -15.75 23.42 14.96
N GLY A 94 -15.34 22.35 14.26
CA GLY A 94 -14.98 22.40 12.83
C GLY A 94 -16.15 22.92 11.98
N ARG A 95 -17.36 22.39 12.20
CA ARG A 95 -18.57 22.87 11.50
C ARG A 95 -18.88 24.34 11.78
N GLN A 96 -18.79 24.78 13.03
CA GLN A 96 -19.02 26.19 13.40
C GLN A 96 -18.00 27.11 12.74
N LYS A 97 -16.71 26.77 12.79
CA LYS A 97 -15.65 27.53 12.13
C LYS A 97 -15.85 27.59 10.61
N LEU A 98 -16.28 26.49 9.99
CA LEU A 98 -16.63 26.49 8.57
C LEU A 98 -17.80 27.44 8.28
N ASP A 99 -18.86 27.44 9.09
CA ASP A 99 -20.00 28.34 8.94
C ASP A 99 -19.60 29.82 9.11
N GLU A 100 -18.71 30.10 10.05
CA GLU A 100 -18.13 31.44 10.26
C GLU A 100 -17.34 31.90 9.03
N VAL A 101 -16.51 31.04 8.44
CA VAL A 101 -15.75 31.35 7.22
C VAL A 101 -16.69 31.62 6.05
N LYS A 102 -17.76 30.82 5.87
CA LYS A 102 -18.78 31.08 4.85
C LYS A 102 -19.48 32.42 5.06
N THR A 103 -19.87 32.73 6.29
CA THR A 103 -20.51 34.00 6.64
C THR A 103 -19.58 35.17 6.37
N TRP A 104 -18.31 35.04 6.74
CA TRP A 104 -17.27 36.04 6.47
C TRP A 104 -17.10 36.27 4.96
N VAL A 105 -16.90 35.22 4.16
CA VAL A 105 -16.76 35.34 2.70
C VAL A 105 -17.98 36.04 2.09
N THR A 106 -19.19 35.61 2.48
CA THR A 106 -20.44 36.19 1.99
C THR A 106 -20.55 37.68 2.34
N SER A 107 -20.22 38.03 3.58
CA SER A 107 -20.28 39.42 4.08
C SER A 107 -19.26 40.32 3.39
N VAL A 108 -18.02 39.87 3.25
CA VAL A 108 -16.95 40.64 2.59
C VAL A 108 -17.26 40.81 1.10
N ALA A 109 -17.76 39.77 0.43
CA ALA A 109 -18.20 39.86 -0.96
C ALA A 109 -19.34 40.88 -1.15
N ASN A 110 -20.32 40.90 -0.23
CA ASN A 110 -21.44 41.85 -0.27
C ASN A 110 -21.02 43.29 0.08
N SER A 111 -19.87 43.49 0.73
CA SER A 111 -19.35 44.81 1.08
C SER A 111 -18.66 45.54 -0.08
N ILE A 112 -18.46 44.88 -1.22
CA ILE A 112 -17.83 45.49 -2.40
C ILE A 112 -18.74 46.60 -2.98
N PRO A 113 -18.28 47.87 -3.06
CA PRO A 113 -19.11 48.99 -3.50
C PRO A 113 -19.70 48.82 -4.90
N ASN A 114 -20.91 49.32 -5.14
CA ASN A 114 -21.61 49.21 -6.43
C ASN A 114 -21.05 50.11 -7.56
N GLY A 115 -19.94 50.81 -7.32
CA GLY A 115 -19.30 51.73 -8.29
C GLY A 115 -17.96 51.25 -8.85
N VAL A 116 -17.50 50.04 -8.51
CA VAL A 116 -16.28 49.44 -9.08
C VAL A 116 -16.55 48.83 -10.46
N SER A 117 -15.52 48.78 -11.32
CA SER A 117 -15.62 48.09 -12.61
C SER A 117 -15.88 46.58 -12.42
N ALA A 118 -16.45 45.92 -13.44
CA ALA A 118 -16.73 44.47 -13.38
C ALA A 118 -15.45 43.65 -13.14
N ALA A 119 -14.36 43.99 -13.84
CA ALA A 119 -13.06 43.33 -13.67
C ALA A 119 -12.46 43.53 -12.27
N ASP A 120 -12.56 44.73 -11.70
CA ASP A 120 -12.08 45.00 -10.34
C ASP A 120 -12.94 44.28 -9.29
N ARG A 121 -14.24 44.13 -9.54
CA ARG A 121 -15.15 43.37 -8.69
C ARG A 121 -14.76 41.89 -8.70
N ASP A 122 -14.54 41.30 -9.87
CA ASP A 122 -14.18 39.89 -10.01
C ASP A 122 -12.82 39.58 -9.38
N ASN A 123 -11.82 40.44 -9.57
CA ASN A 123 -10.52 40.30 -8.90
C ASN A 123 -10.63 40.34 -7.37
N LYS A 124 -11.48 41.22 -6.82
CA LYS A 124 -11.72 41.27 -5.36
C LYS A 124 -12.44 40.02 -4.87
N LEU A 125 -13.43 39.52 -5.62
CA LEU A 125 -14.14 38.28 -5.30
C LEU A 125 -13.20 37.06 -5.32
N LEU A 126 -12.26 37.00 -6.27
CA LEU A 126 -11.24 35.96 -6.33
C LEU A 126 -10.33 35.98 -5.10
N GLN A 127 -9.86 37.15 -4.68
CA GLN A 127 -9.04 37.29 -3.47
C GLN A 127 -9.80 36.87 -2.20
N ILE A 128 -11.08 37.24 -2.09
CA ILE A 128 -11.93 36.87 -0.96
C ILE A 128 -12.16 35.34 -0.95
N ALA A 129 -12.45 34.75 -2.12
CA ALA A 129 -12.63 33.32 -2.28
C ALA A 129 -11.37 32.53 -1.89
N ASN A 130 -10.19 32.95 -2.37
CA ASN A 130 -8.91 32.32 -2.03
C ASN A 130 -8.61 32.39 -0.52
N ALA A 131 -8.81 33.55 0.10
CA ALA A 131 -8.64 33.70 1.54
C ALA A 131 -9.64 32.83 2.35
N GLY A 132 -10.87 32.67 1.83
CA GLY A 132 -11.87 31.76 2.38
C GLY A 132 -11.43 30.30 2.28
N ILE A 133 -10.94 29.87 1.11
CA ILE A 133 -10.45 28.50 0.85
C ILE A 133 -9.26 28.18 1.76
N SER A 134 -8.29 29.09 1.93
CA SER A 134 -7.17 28.88 2.85
C SER A 134 -7.64 28.69 4.30
N LYS A 135 -8.65 29.43 4.74
CA LYS A 135 -9.24 29.25 6.07
C LYS A 135 -9.95 27.90 6.21
N VAL A 136 -10.68 27.46 5.18
CA VAL A 136 -11.32 26.13 5.14
C VAL A 136 -10.26 25.03 5.25
N SER A 137 -9.18 25.12 4.47
CA SER A 137 -8.07 24.16 4.50
C SER A 137 -7.45 24.04 5.89
N ASN A 138 -7.12 25.18 6.51
CA ASN A 138 -6.55 25.20 7.87
C ASN A 138 -7.50 24.57 8.90
N ILE A 139 -8.81 24.82 8.81
CA ILE A 139 -9.80 24.20 9.71
C ILE A 139 -9.80 22.68 9.57
N VAL A 140 -9.78 22.17 8.34
CA VAL A 140 -9.75 20.72 8.08
C VAL A 140 -8.45 20.13 8.62
N GLN A 141 -7.29 20.70 8.30
CA GLN A 141 -5.99 20.22 8.77
C GLN A 141 -5.88 20.20 10.30
N THR A 142 -6.30 21.28 10.97
CA THR A 142 -6.30 21.33 12.45
C THR A 142 -7.25 20.30 13.03
N SER A 143 -8.46 20.16 12.47
CA SER A 143 -9.43 19.18 12.96
C SER A 143 -8.94 17.74 12.77
N THR A 144 -8.26 17.44 11.65
CA THR A 144 -7.63 16.14 11.42
C THR A 144 -6.51 15.87 12.43
N SER A 145 -5.66 16.85 12.72
CA SER A 145 -4.61 16.72 13.74
C SER A 145 -5.19 16.48 15.14
N GLU A 146 -6.25 17.20 15.50
CA GLU A 146 -6.97 17.02 16.78
C GLU A 146 -7.59 15.62 16.87
N MET A 147 -8.22 15.13 15.79
CA MET A 147 -8.80 13.78 15.71
C MET A 147 -7.74 12.68 15.79
N ASN A 148 -6.57 12.85 15.15
CA ASN A 148 -5.46 11.90 15.24
C ASN A 148 -4.90 11.83 16.67
N THR A 149 -4.81 12.98 17.35
CA THR A 149 -4.37 13.03 18.75
C THR A 149 -5.37 12.30 19.66
N ILE A 150 -6.68 12.45 19.42
CA ILE A 150 -7.73 11.70 20.12
C ILE A 150 -7.59 10.20 19.82
N GLY A 151 -7.36 9.82 18.55
CA GLY A 151 -7.11 8.45 18.12
C GLY A 151 -5.94 7.79 18.88
N GLY A 152 -4.83 8.50 19.04
CA GLY A 152 -3.70 8.05 19.84
C GLY A 152 -4.06 7.81 21.31
N ARG A 153 -4.84 8.71 21.94
CA ARG A 153 -5.29 8.53 23.34
C ARG A 153 -6.29 7.38 23.49
N VAL A 154 -7.19 7.17 22.53
CA VAL A 154 -8.10 6.02 22.49
C VAL A 154 -7.32 4.72 22.36
N SER A 155 -6.27 4.68 21.53
CA SER A 155 -5.37 3.53 21.43
C SER A 155 -4.65 3.25 22.75
N GLY A 156 -4.17 4.28 23.45
CA GLY A 156 -3.60 4.14 24.80
C GLY A 156 -4.60 3.56 25.82
N ILE A 157 -5.86 4.04 25.81
CA ILE A 157 -6.93 3.49 26.67
C ILE A 157 -7.22 2.02 26.32
N LYS A 158 -7.20 1.66 25.03
CA LYS A 158 -7.35 0.27 24.55
C LYS A 158 -6.20 -0.61 25.08
N GLY A 159 -4.96 -0.12 25.06
CA GLY A 159 -3.81 -0.80 25.64
C GLY A 159 -3.96 -1.03 27.16
N GLU A 160 -4.36 0.00 27.91
CA GLU A 160 -4.62 -0.12 29.35
C GLU A 160 -5.78 -1.09 29.68
N LEU A 161 -6.82 -1.13 28.84
CA LEU A 161 -7.94 -2.06 28.98
C LEU A 161 -7.51 -3.52 28.74
N TYR A 162 -6.65 -3.76 27.76
CA TYR A 162 -6.10 -5.09 27.50
C TYR A 162 -5.15 -5.56 28.60
N ALA A 163 -4.33 -4.66 29.13
CA ALA A 163 -3.50 -4.97 30.30
C ALA A 163 -4.34 -5.41 31.51
N LEU A 164 -5.55 -4.86 31.68
CA LEU A 164 -6.50 -5.28 32.73
C LEU A 164 -7.17 -6.62 32.46
N GLY A 165 -7.42 -6.96 31.20
CA GLY A 165 -7.94 -8.28 30.80
C GLY A 165 -6.95 -9.42 31.10
N ASN A 166 -5.66 -9.08 31.23
CA ASN A 166 -4.57 -10.02 31.45
C ASN A 166 -4.16 -10.17 32.94
N GLU A 167 -4.72 -9.37 33.87
CA GLU A 167 -4.56 -9.60 35.33
C GLU A 167 -5.43 -10.83 35.75
N LYS A 168 -4.81 -12.02 35.94
CA LYS A 168 -5.47 -13.29 36.32
C LYS A 168 -6.42 -13.16 37.54
N LEU A 169 -7.73 -13.30 37.29
CA LEU A 169 -8.78 -13.48 38.31
C LEU A 169 -9.09 -14.99 38.55
N ALA A 170 -8.17 -15.79 39.12
CA ALA A 170 -8.49 -17.07 39.80
C ALA A 170 -7.26 -17.74 40.49
N PRO A 171 -7.43 -18.43 41.64
CA PRO A 171 -6.48 -19.41 42.17
C PRO A 171 -6.91 -20.86 41.85
N GLY A 172 -5.99 -21.67 41.34
CA GLY A 172 -6.11 -23.13 41.34
C GLY A 172 -5.63 -23.69 42.67
N ALA A 173 -6.47 -24.44 43.37
CA ALA A 173 -6.09 -25.21 44.54
C ALA A 173 -5.16 -26.36 44.12
N GLU A 174 -4.00 -26.49 44.76
CA GLU A 174 -3.16 -27.68 44.66
C GLU A 174 -3.94 -28.93 45.11
N GLN A 175 -4.03 -29.93 44.25
CA GLN A 175 -4.22 -31.31 44.68
C GLN A 175 -2.88 -32.05 44.63
N PRO A 176 -2.49 -32.76 45.70
CA PRO A 176 -1.24 -33.48 45.74
C PRO A 176 -1.37 -34.85 45.05
N GLY A 177 -0.48 -35.08 44.09
CA GLY A 177 -0.06 -36.43 43.71
C GLY A 177 -0.27 -36.79 42.25
N ASP A 178 0.81 -36.73 41.48
CA ASP A 178 1.34 -37.97 40.89
C ASP A 178 2.82 -37.79 40.54
N LYS A 179 3.68 -38.45 41.32
CA LYS A 179 5.08 -38.64 40.96
C LYS A 179 5.16 -39.78 39.96
N LYS A 180 5.54 -39.49 38.72
CA LYS A 180 6.28 -40.46 37.87
C LYS A 180 7.36 -39.78 37.04
N ASP A 181 8.58 -40.07 37.48
CA ASP A 181 9.70 -40.55 36.68
C ASP A 181 10.27 -39.65 35.58
N ALA A 182 10.89 -38.54 35.99
CA ALA A 182 12.00 -37.95 35.25
C ALA A 182 13.32 -38.59 35.74
N LYS A 183 13.80 -39.60 35.02
CA LYS A 183 15.23 -39.93 34.98
C LYS A 183 15.86 -39.15 33.82
N ASN A 184 16.33 -37.95 34.11
CA ASN A 184 17.65 -37.47 33.73
C ASN A 184 17.88 -36.15 34.48
N GLY A 185 19.03 -36.06 35.16
CA GLY A 185 19.32 -35.01 36.13
C GLY A 185 19.84 -33.75 35.47
N GLU A 186 18.94 -32.83 35.16
CA GLU A 186 19.25 -31.41 35.00
C GLU A 186 18.36 -30.59 35.97
N ASN A 187 18.94 -29.56 36.57
CA ASN A 187 18.53 -28.90 37.81
C ASN A 187 17.06 -28.43 37.85
N ALA A 188 16.24 -29.05 38.69
CA ALA A 188 14.91 -28.55 39.05
C ALA A 188 14.93 -27.18 39.76
N ASP A 189 16.06 -26.78 40.35
CA ASP A 189 16.24 -25.47 41.00
C ASP A 189 16.42 -24.30 40.00
N ALA A 190 16.57 -24.57 38.70
CA ALA A 190 16.73 -23.53 37.67
C ALA A 190 15.40 -23.05 37.05
N LEU A 191 14.31 -23.81 37.19
CA LEU A 191 13.05 -23.60 36.46
C LEU A 191 12.18 -22.42 36.99
N SER A 192 12.70 -21.56 37.86
CA SER A 192 11.95 -20.42 38.41
C SER A 192 12.85 -19.24 38.83
N ALA A 193 14.11 -19.23 38.41
CA ALA A 193 15.14 -18.30 38.91
C ALA A 193 14.80 -16.83 38.61
N TRP A 194 14.11 -16.55 37.51
CA TRP A 194 13.65 -15.20 37.17
C TRP A 194 12.54 -14.70 38.12
N GLN A 195 11.71 -15.60 38.66
CA GLN A 195 10.60 -15.28 39.59
C GLN A 195 11.13 -14.82 40.94
N GLU A 196 12.29 -15.35 41.39
CA GLU A 196 12.94 -14.90 42.63
C GLU A 196 13.49 -13.46 42.53
N ARG A 197 13.58 -12.92 41.30
CA ARG A 197 14.05 -11.57 40.98
C ARG A 197 12.92 -10.62 40.57
N GLU A 198 11.65 -11.03 40.70
CA GLU A 198 10.46 -10.23 40.39
C GLU A 198 10.46 -8.91 41.20
N GLY A 199 10.91 -7.82 40.58
CA GLY A 199 11.17 -6.51 41.21
C GLY A 199 12.62 -6.00 41.18
N SER A 200 13.55 -6.73 40.56
CA SER A 200 14.95 -6.36 40.31
C SER A 200 15.33 -6.48 38.82
N GLU A 201 16.52 -6.01 38.42
CA GLU A 201 16.98 -6.04 37.03
C GLU A 201 17.28 -7.48 36.56
N LEU A 202 16.61 -7.92 35.49
CA LEU A 202 16.82 -9.23 34.85
C LEU A 202 18.24 -9.31 34.27
N LYS A 203 18.82 -10.52 34.29
CA LYS A 203 20.17 -10.78 33.77
C LYS A 203 20.15 -11.83 32.66
N PRO A 204 21.19 -11.91 31.81
CA PRO A 204 21.31 -12.94 30.78
C PRO A 204 21.10 -14.38 31.31
N GLU A 205 21.65 -14.70 32.49
CA GLU A 205 21.48 -15.99 33.18
C GLU A 205 20.03 -16.38 33.51
N ASP A 206 19.09 -15.43 33.50
CA ASP A 206 17.66 -15.71 33.72
C ASP A 206 16.94 -16.20 32.46
N MET A 207 17.47 -15.88 31.27
CA MET A 207 16.77 -16.04 29.98
C MET A 207 16.41 -17.50 29.69
N GLN A 208 17.26 -18.46 30.08
CA GLN A 208 16.96 -19.88 29.89
C GLN A 208 15.64 -20.28 30.58
N SER A 209 15.50 -19.94 31.86
CA SER A 209 14.29 -20.25 32.64
C SER A 209 13.08 -19.42 32.20
N LEU A 210 13.32 -18.15 31.86
CA LEU A 210 12.28 -17.23 31.42
C LEU A 210 11.65 -17.69 30.10
N VAL A 211 12.47 -18.04 29.10
CA VAL A 211 12.00 -18.57 27.82
C VAL A 211 11.29 -19.91 28.01
N HIS A 212 11.80 -20.79 28.88
CA HIS A 212 11.17 -22.07 29.17
C HIS A 212 9.74 -21.90 29.68
N ASP A 213 9.56 -21.02 30.66
CA ASP A 213 8.25 -20.74 31.25
C ASP A 213 7.31 -20.06 30.25
N ALA A 214 7.82 -19.11 29.44
CA ALA A 214 7.06 -18.42 28.40
C ALA A 214 6.52 -19.41 27.35
N LEU A 215 7.40 -20.22 26.76
CA LEU A 215 7.00 -21.26 25.79
C LEU A 215 6.13 -22.35 26.45
N GLY A 216 6.28 -22.56 27.76
CA GLY A 216 5.43 -23.41 28.58
C GLY A 216 3.99 -22.90 28.77
N GLY A 217 3.76 -21.60 28.55
CA GLY A 217 2.47 -20.91 28.66
C GLY A 217 2.30 -20.02 29.89
N ASP A 218 3.38 -19.76 30.65
CA ASP A 218 3.33 -18.78 31.73
C ASP A 218 3.22 -17.35 31.18
N GLN A 219 2.12 -16.68 31.52
CA GLN A 219 1.81 -15.35 31.00
C GLN A 219 2.72 -14.25 31.56
N GLY A 220 3.23 -14.43 32.78
CA GLY A 220 4.17 -13.49 33.38
C GLY A 220 5.54 -13.57 32.69
N ALA A 221 6.00 -14.78 32.43
CA ALA A 221 7.21 -15.01 31.65
C ALA A 221 7.07 -14.48 30.22
N ALA A 222 5.95 -14.79 29.55
CA ALA A 222 5.65 -14.31 28.22
C ALA A 222 5.70 -12.77 28.15
N ALA A 223 5.05 -12.07 29.07
CA ALA A 223 5.07 -10.60 29.11
C ALA A 223 6.48 -10.00 29.29
N HIS A 224 7.39 -10.69 30.00
CA HIS A 224 8.77 -10.24 30.14
C HIS A 224 9.59 -10.50 28.88
N VAL A 225 9.42 -11.66 28.24
CA VAL A 225 10.05 -11.98 26.94
C VAL A 225 9.61 -10.97 25.89
N ASP A 226 8.29 -10.73 25.79
CA ASP A 226 7.67 -9.76 24.91
C ASP A 226 8.32 -8.38 25.07
N LYS A 227 8.34 -7.86 26.31
CA LYS A 227 8.93 -6.57 26.63
C LYS A 227 10.42 -6.46 26.27
N ILE A 228 11.19 -7.53 26.39
CA ILE A 228 12.61 -7.51 26.02
C ILE A 228 12.76 -7.54 24.50
N LEU A 229 11.98 -8.35 23.77
CA LEU A 229 11.97 -8.33 22.31
C LEU A 229 11.54 -6.94 21.79
N ASP A 230 10.49 -6.36 22.36
CA ASP A 230 10.01 -5.02 22.03
C ASP A 230 11.01 -3.89 22.31
N SER A 231 12.01 -4.16 23.16
CA SER A 231 13.08 -3.20 23.42
C SER A 231 14.18 -3.19 22.35
N ILE A 232 14.16 -4.15 21.41
CA ILE A 232 15.08 -4.18 20.27
C ILE A 232 14.64 -3.09 19.30
N ASP A 233 15.51 -2.09 19.11
CA ASP A 233 15.27 -0.96 18.23
C ASP A 233 15.59 -1.32 16.77
N GLU A 234 14.94 -0.67 15.80
CA GLU A 234 15.20 -0.87 14.36
C GLU A 234 16.67 -0.60 13.99
N GLU A 235 17.36 0.31 14.71
CA GLU A 235 18.80 0.53 14.52
C GLU A 235 19.63 -0.73 14.87
N GLN A 236 19.11 -1.61 15.71
CA GLN A 236 19.77 -2.86 16.12
C GLN A 236 19.48 -4.05 15.20
N LEU A 237 18.73 -3.82 14.12
CA LEU A 237 18.36 -4.82 13.13
C LEU A 237 19.00 -4.51 11.77
N GLY A 238 18.99 -5.51 10.89
CA GLY A 238 19.52 -5.42 9.53
C GLY A 238 20.93 -4.85 9.49
N PRO A 239 21.31 -4.16 8.40
CA PRO A 239 22.67 -3.65 8.22
C PRO A 239 23.18 -2.71 9.34
N ASN A 240 22.27 -2.10 10.11
CA ASN A 240 22.60 -1.16 11.18
C ASN A 240 23.09 -1.86 12.47
N SER A 241 22.68 -3.12 12.69
CA SER A 241 23.10 -3.97 13.82
C SER A 241 24.62 -4.02 14.02
N VAL A 242 25.40 -3.95 12.94
CA VAL A 242 26.88 -3.94 13.01
C VAL A 242 27.41 -2.76 13.85
N ALA A 243 26.77 -1.60 13.76
CA ALA A 243 27.11 -0.41 14.54
C ALA A 243 26.32 -0.32 15.85
N HIS A 244 25.15 -0.96 15.93
CA HIS A 244 24.22 -0.91 17.06
C HIS A 244 23.85 -2.34 17.49
N PRO A 245 24.79 -3.13 18.05
CA PRO A 245 24.52 -4.53 18.36
C PRO A 245 23.44 -4.68 19.45
N LEU A 246 22.82 -5.85 19.51
CA LEU A 246 21.93 -6.22 20.61
C LEU A 246 22.64 -6.07 21.96
N SER A 247 21.90 -5.61 22.97
CA SER A 247 22.38 -5.63 24.35
C SER A 247 22.59 -7.06 24.83
N PRO A 248 23.43 -7.31 25.85
CA PRO A 248 23.67 -8.66 26.36
C PRO A 248 22.39 -9.41 26.79
N LEU A 249 21.39 -8.67 27.28
CA LEU A 249 20.10 -9.26 27.67
C LEU A 249 19.27 -9.67 26.44
N GLN A 250 19.17 -8.79 25.44
CA GLN A 250 18.46 -9.06 24.18
C GLN A 250 19.11 -10.22 23.41
N ALA A 251 20.43 -10.20 23.28
CA ALA A 251 21.17 -11.24 22.55
C ALA A 251 20.99 -12.62 23.20
N GLU A 252 21.11 -12.71 24.53
CA GLU A 252 20.89 -13.98 25.24
C GLU A 252 19.43 -14.45 25.14
N LEU A 253 18.45 -13.53 25.16
CA LEU A 253 17.05 -13.90 24.95
C LEU A 253 16.85 -14.55 23.58
N VAL A 254 17.37 -13.94 22.51
CA VAL A 254 17.29 -14.49 21.14
C VAL A 254 17.96 -15.86 21.09
N GLY A 255 19.13 -16.01 21.70
CA GLY A 255 19.85 -17.28 21.81
C GLY A 255 19.06 -18.39 22.50
N GLN A 256 18.40 -18.09 23.61
CA GLN A 256 17.58 -19.05 24.36
C GLN A 256 16.27 -19.39 23.63
N MET A 257 15.62 -18.41 23.00
CA MET A 257 14.46 -18.64 22.14
C MET A 257 14.83 -19.60 21.00
N GLN A 258 15.92 -19.31 20.29
CA GLN A 258 16.45 -20.15 19.21
C GLN A 258 16.69 -21.59 19.67
N ALA A 259 17.45 -21.78 20.76
CA ALA A 259 17.81 -23.11 21.25
C ALA A 259 16.60 -23.93 21.72
N GLN A 260 15.65 -23.31 22.40
CA GLN A 260 14.46 -24.01 22.92
C GLN A 260 13.43 -24.29 21.83
N MET A 261 13.35 -23.45 20.80
CA MET A 261 12.47 -23.66 19.65
C MET A 261 13.05 -24.66 18.64
N LYS A 262 14.39 -24.83 18.56
CA LYS A 262 15.07 -25.63 17.53
C LYS A 262 14.44 -27.00 17.28
N SER A 263 14.15 -27.73 18.35
CA SER A 263 13.63 -29.11 18.29
C SER A 263 12.10 -29.20 18.28
N MET A 264 11.40 -28.08 18.41
CA MET A 264 9.94 -28.06 18.41
C MET A 264 9.39 -28.45 17.04
N SER A 265 8.35 -29.28 17.02
CA SER A 265 7.58 -29.52 15.80
C SER A 265 6.69 -28.31 15.48
N ILE A 266 6.18 -28.20 14.25
CA ILE A 266 5.21 -27.13 13.90
C ILE A 266 3.96 -27.22 14.81
N SER A 267 3.52 -28.43 15.16
CA SER A 267 2.43 -28.62 16.12
C SER A 267 2.76 -28.10 17.53
N ASP A 268 4.01 -28.27 17.98
CA ASP A 268 4.45 -27.75 19.28
C ASP A 268 4.57 -26.22 19.26
N LEU A 269 5.06 -25.65 18.15
CA LEU A 269 5.10 -24.20 17.94
C LEU A 269 3.70 -23.59 17.97
N ASN A 270 2.73 -24.21 17.29
CA ASN A 270 1.33 -23.79 17.36
C ASN A 270 0.75 -23.96 18.77
N THR A 271 1.11 -25.03 19.48
CA THR A 271 0.67 -25.22 20.87
C THR A 271 1.24 -24.14 21.78
N ALA A 272 2.50 -23.75 21.57
CA ALA A 272 3.11 -22.63 22.30
C ALA A 272 2.44 -21.30 21.94
N ARG A 273 2.20 -21.03 20.64
CA ARG A 273 1.46 -19.87 20.13
C ARG A 273 0.11 -19.72 20.83
N ASP A 274 -0.68 -20.80 20.90
CA ASP A 274 -2.00 -20.81 21.54
C ASP A 274 -1.91 -20.52 23.05
N LYS A 275 -0.89 -21.07 23.72
CA LYS A 275 -0.65 -20.85 25.15
C LYS A 275 -0.15 -19.44 25.45
N LEU A 276 0.62 -18.83 24.56
CA LEU A 276 1.13 -17.47 24.71
C LEU A 276 0.01 -16.42 24.64
N GLY A 277 -1.13 -16.74 24.04
CA GLY A 277 -2.32 -15.91 24.04
C GLY A 277 -2.06 -14.53 23.43
N PRO A 278 -2.14 -13.43 24.20
CA PRO A 278 -1.86 -12.08 23.68
C PRO A 278 -0.38 -11.86 23.29
N HIS A 279 0.54 -12.69 23.78
CA HIS A 279 1.99 -12.59 23.54
C HIS A 279 2.50 -13.57 22.46
N LYS A 280 1.62 -13.99 21.56
CA LYS A 280 1.92 -15.01 20.52
C LYS A 280 2.89 -14.52 19.45
N ASP A 281 3.02 -13.20 19.32
CA ASP A 281 3.93 -12.47 18.45
C ASP A 281 5.41 -12.75 18.78
N ILE A 282 5.73 -13.06 20.04
CA ILE A 282 7.07 -13.47 20.50
C ILE A 282 7.69 -14.54 19.60
N LEU A 283 6.91 -15.52 19.13
CA LEU A 283 7.43 -16.59 18.28
C LEU A 283 7.91 -16.06 16.93
N SER A 284 7.11 -15.19 16.30
CA SER A 284 7.47 -14.55 15.03
C SER A 284 8.64 -13.60 15.22
N ASN A 285 8.54 -12.68 16.19
CA ASN A 285 9.57 -11.69 16.48
C ASN A 285 10.93 -12.35 16.75
N ALA A 286 10.95 -13.41 17.56
CA ALA A 286 12.18 -14.16 17.80
C ALA A 286 12.70 -14.86 16.54
N MET A 287 11.83 -15.49 15.72
CA MET A 287 12.25 -16.15 14.48
C MET A 287 12.80 -15.16 13.45
N GLN A 288 12.21 -13.97 13.36
CA GLN A 288 12.70 -12.89 12.50
C GLN A 288 14.10 -12.44 12.94
N VAL A 289 14.25 -12.04 14.20
CA VAL A 289 15.55 -11.57 14.75
C VAL A 289 16.63 -12.65 14.69
N MET A 290 16.30 -13.91 15.01
CA MET A 290 17.29 -14.99 14.99
C MET A 290 17.74 -15.36 13.56
N SER A 291 16.95 -15.01 12.54
CA SER A 291 17.24 -15.26 11.13
C SER A 291 17.84 -14.07 10.38
N ASP A 292 17.94 -12.91 11.04
CA ASP A 292 18.59 -11.72 10.50
C ASP A 292 20.10 -11.92 10.41
N LYS A 293 20.62 -11.91 9.18
CA LYS A 293 22.04 -12.17 8.86
C LYS A 293 23.01 -11.14 9.45
N ASP A 294 22.52 -9.94 9.75
CA ASP A 294 23.33 -8.84 10.26
C ASP A 294 23.24 -8.74 11.80
N VAL A 295 22.31 -9.47 12.43
CA VAL A 295 22.19 -9.61 13.89
C VAL A 295 23.04 -10.77 14.39
N SER A 296 23.85 -10.53 15.42
CA SER A 296 24.69 -11.57 16.05
C SER A 296 24.34 -11.78 17.52
N TYR A 297 24.24 -13.04 17.93
CA TYR A 297 23.82 -13.43 19.29
C TYR A 297 24.46 -14.76 19.72
N PRO A 298 24.51 -15.09 21.03
CA PRO A 298 25.01 -16.38 21.50
C PRO A 298 24.07 -17.52 21.07
N ARG A 299 24.60 -18.55 20.39
CA ARG A 299 23.85 -19.78 20.06
C ARG A 299 24.10 -20.86 21.11
N HIS A 300 23.09 -21.68 21.43
CA HIS A 300 23.18 -22.75 22.45
C HIS A 300 22.74 -24.11 21.89
N ASP A 301 22.80 -24.29 20.58
CA ASP A 301 22.24 -25.42 19.86
C ASP A 301 23.26 -26.43 19.32
N GLY A 302 24.54 -26.24 19.63
CA GLY A 302 25.65 -27.11 19.26
C GLY A 302 26.26 -26.82 17.89
N ASP A 303 25.78 -25.82 17.15
CA ASP A 303 26.17 -25.56 15.76
C ASP A 303 27.43 -24.69 15.61
N GLY A 304 27.98 -24.18 16.71
CA GLY A 304 29.17 -23.32 16.72
C GLY A 304 30.32 -23.77 17.64
N PRO A 305 31.44 -23.03 17.68
CA PRO A 305 32.58 -23.36 18.53
C PRO A 305 32.26 -23.09 20.01
N GLN A 306 32.18 -24.14 20.82
CA GLN A 306 31.96 -24.01 22.27
C GLN A 306 32.92 -23.03 22.94
N ILE A 307 32.36 -22.02 23.62
CA ILE A 307 33.11 -21.07 24.44
C ILE A 307 32.69 -21.26 25.90
N VAL A 308 33.66 -21.62 26.75
CA VAL A 308 33.45 -21.73 28.20
C VAL A 308 34.32 -20.68 28.90
N GLY A 309 33.67 -19.67 29.49
CA GLY A 309 34.29 -18.63 30.32
C GLY A 309 33.84 -18.71 31.79
N PRO A 310 34.65 -18.24 32.75
CA PRO A 310 34.20 -18.12 34.15
C PRO A 310 33.09 -17.06 34.26
N GLY A 311 31.87 -17.48 34.60
CA GLY A 311 30.70 -16.60 34.75
C GLY A 311 29.87 -16.36 33.48
N SER A 312 30.15 -17.07 32.39
CA SER A 312 29.31 -17.09 31.17
C SER A 312 28.52 -18.39 31.09
N LEU A 313 27.27 -18.32 30.60
CA LEU A 313 26.50 -19.52 30.24
C LEU A 313 27.25 -20.29 29.15
N PRO A 314 27.25 -21.64 29.17
CA PRO A 314 27.78 -22.43 28.06
C PRO A 314 27.04 -22.06 26.76
N ASN A 315 27.80 -21.64 25.74
CA ASN A 315 27.27 -21.36 24.41
C ASN A 315 28.25 -21.87 23.34
N ASP A 316 27.76 -21.94 22.12
CA ASP A 316 28.48 -22.36 20.93
C ASP A 316 29.06 -21.15 20.17
N GLY A 317 29.36 -20.08 20.90
CA GLY A 317 29.86 -18.82 20.36
C GLY A 317 28.78 -17.83 19.95
N VAL A 318 29.23 -16.65 19.53
CA VAL A 318 28.39 -15.59 18.96
C VAL A 318 28.43 -15.72 17.44
N LEU A 319 27.28 -16.00 16.83
CA LEU A 319 27.14 -16.23 15.39
C LEU A 319 26.10 -15.25 14.82
N PRO A 320 26.23 -14.85 13.55
CA PRO A 320 25.15 -14.13 12.87
C PRO A 320 23.92 -15.02 12.73
N GLY A 321 22.74 -14.41 12.63
CA GLY A 321 21.52 -15.10 12.24
C GLY A 321 21.63 -15.69 10.84
N ASP A 322 20.83 -16.72 10.58
CA ASP A 322 20.72 -17.36 9.28
C ASP A 322 19.47 -18.24 9.21
N SER A 323 19.22 -18.86 8.05
CA SER A 323 18.14 -19.85 7.89
C SER A 323 18.33 -21.04 8.84
N GLY A 324 19.57 -21.34 9.22
CA GLY A 324 19.94 -22.45 10.10
C GLY A 324 19.60 -22.21 11.57
N ALA A 325 19.33 -20.96 11.95
CA ALA A 325 18.87 -20.58 13.28
C ALA A 325 17.39 -20.92 13.51
N LEU A 326 16.57 -20.94 12.46
CA LEU A 326 15.15 -21.24 12.55
C LEU A 326 14.90 -22.65 13.12
N PRO A 327 13.70 -22.95 13.66
CA PRO A 327 13.36 -24.30 14.10
C PRO A 327 13.54 -25.35 12.99
N ASP A 328 14.06 -26.54 13.32
CA ASP A 328 14.38 -27.59 12.33
C ASP A 328 13.14 -28.02 11.53
N ALA A 329 11.95 -27.97 12.16
CA ALA A 329 10.68 -28.27 11.51
C ALA A 329 10.27 -27.18 10.50
N VAL A 330 10.51 -25.91 10.83
CA VAL A 330 10.24 -24.75 9.95
C VAL A 330 11.14 -24.83 8.73
N GLN A 331 12.45 -25.01 8.94
CA GLN A 331 13.41 -25.20 7.86
C GLN A 331 13.00 -26.37 6.95
N ARG A 332 12.56 -27.49 7.52
CA ARG A 332 12.15 -28.67 6.75
C ARG A 332 10.90 -28.41 5.92
N ALA A 333 9.89 -27.73 6.45
CA ALA A 333 8.66 -27.42 5.71
C ALA A 333 8.98 -26.50 4.52
N LEU A 334 9.68 -25.39 4.77
CA LEU A 334 10.05 -24.39 3.74
C LEU A 334 10.94 -24.98 2.63
N ASN A 335 11.96 -25.77 3.01
CA ASN A 335 12.87 -26.41 2.04
C ASN A 335 12.24 -27.54 1.22
N ASN A 336 11.05 -28.00 1.57
CA ASN A 336 10.38 -29.10 0.89
C ASN A 336 8.94 -28.74 0.48
N ALA A 337 8.69 -27.45 0.26
CA ALA A 337 7.36 -26.90 0.03
C ALA A 337 6.66 -27.49 -1.21
N ASP A 338 7.41 -27.84 -2.25
CA ASP A 338 6.91 -28.42 -3.51
C ASP A 338 6.65 -29.94 -3.45
N ARG A 339 6.96 -30.59 -2.31
CA ARG A 339 6.76 -32.04 -2.19
C ARG A 339 5.28 -32.36 -2.17
N THR A 340 4.85 -33.17 -3.11
CA THR A 340 3.46 -33.61 -3.21
C THR A 340 3.24 -35.01 -2.59
N GLN A 341 2.00 -35.29 -2.24
CA GLN A 341 1.51 -36.59 -1.79
C GLN A 341 0.15 -36.89 -2.42
N LEU A 342 -0.26 -38.17 -2.45
CA LEU A 342 -1.58 -38.55 -2.97
C LEU A 342 -2.70 -38.05 -2.07
N ALA A 343 -3.66 -37.33 -2.65
CA ALA A 343 -4.87 -36.89 -1.96
C ALA A 343 -5.91 -38.02 -1.97
N GLY A 344 -6.04 -38.74 -0.85
CA GLY A 344 -7.04 -39.81 -0.67
C GLY A 344 -6.63 -41.20 -1.19
N MET A 345 -7.60 -42.11 -1.29
CA MET A 345 -7.37 -43.49 -1.78
C MET A 345 -7.29 -43.51 -3.31
N ALA A 346 -6.14 -43.87 -3.86
CA ALA A 346 -5.95 -44.01 -5.30
C ALA A 346 -6.90 -45.07 -5.90
N GLY A 347 -7.64 -44.69 -6.94
CA GLY A 347 -8.40 -45.62 -7.77
C GLY A 347 -7.49 -46.50 -8.64
N PRO A 348 -8.05 -47.39 -9.48
CA PRO A 348 -7.27 -48.28 -10.35
C PRO A 348 -6.38 -47.55 -11.37
N ASP A 349 -6.65 -46.27 -11.61
CA ASP A 349 -5.87 -45.39 -12.46
C ASP A 349 -5.09 -44.39 -11.60
N ALA A 350 -3.93 -44.81 -11.10
CA ALA A 350 -3.05 -43.99 -10.28
C ALA A 350 -2.40 -42.82 -11.05
N SER A 351 -2.54 -42.77 -12.38
CA SER A 351 -1.91 -41.75 -13.23
C SER A 351 -2.65 -40.41 -13.27
N SER A 352 -3.88 -40.36 -12.74
CA SER A 352 -4.73 -39.16 -12.64
C SER A 352 -5.21 -38.86 -11.22
N ALA A 353 -4.63 -39.51 -10.21
CA ALA A 353 -5.01 -39.29 -8.82
C ALA A 353 -4.66 -37.86 -8.39
N PRO A 354 -5.58 -37.16 -7.71
CA PRO A 354 -5.28 -35.82 -7.21
C PRO A 354 -4.13 -35.87 -6.20
N VAL A 355 -3.32 -34.81 -6.19
CA VAL A 355 -2.21 -34.66 -5.25
C VAL A 355 -2.46 -33.44 -4.38
N SER A 356 -1.88 -33.45 -3.18
CA SER A 356 -1.78 -32.29 -2.30
C SER A 356 -0.31 -32.00 -1.99
N LEU A 357 -0.02 -30.80 -1.53
CA LEU A 357 1.26 -30.49 -0.93
C LEU A 357 1.37 -31.29 0.38
N ARG A 358 2.54 -31.86 0.61
CA ARG A 358 2.82 -32.68 1.79
C ARG A 358 2.87 -31.84 3.07
N TYR A 359 3.28 -30.59 2.94
CA TYR A 359 3.51 -29.67 4.05
C TYR A 359 2.56 -28.47 4.04
N ALA A 360 1.42 -28.51 3.33
CA ALA A 360 0.50 -27.38 3.27
C ALA A 360 0.06 -26.85 4.65
N ASP A 361 -0.37 -27.74 5.55
CA ASP A 361 -0.80 -27.35 6.90
C ASP A 361 0.37 -26.75 7.72
N ASP A 362 1.57 -27.30 7.57
CA ASP A 362 2.78 -26.79 8.23
C ASP A 362 3.15 -25.40 7.72
N LEU A 363 3.10 -25.19 6.40
CA LEU A 363 3.39 -23.92 5.75
C LEU A 363 2.36 -22.84 6.13
N LYS A 364 1.07 -23.19 6.17
CA LYS A 364 0.01 -22.28 6.64
C LYS A 364 0.20 -21.93 8.11
N ALA A 365 0.58 -22.90 8.95
CA ALA A 365 0.90 -22.64 10.35
C ALA A 365 2.10 -21.68 10.51
N ILE A 366 3.16 -21.84 9.71
CA ILE A 366 4.31 -20.94 9.70
C ILE A 366 3.86 -19.52 9.31
N ALA A 367 3.08 -19.39 8.23
CA ALA A 367 2.53 -18.11 7.80
C ALA A 367 1.71 -17.43 8.91
N GLU A 368 0.84 -18.17 9.59
CA GLU A 368 0.02 -17.65 10.69
C GLU A 368 0.84 -17.25 11.93
N ILE A 369 1.97 -17.92 12.19
CA ILE A 369 2.91 -17.46 13.21
C ILE A 369 3.52 -16.14 12.76
N VAL A 370 4.04 -16.05 11.52
CA VAL A 370 4.71 -14.85 11.01
C VAL A 370 3.80 -13.62 11.06
N LYS A 371 2.54 -13.76 10.60
CA LYS A 371 1.50 -12.72 10.63
C LYS A 371 1.15 -12.20 12.02
N ASP A 372 1.48 -12.94 13.08
CA ASP A 372 1.26 -12.46 14.45
C ASP A 372 2.36 -11.51 14.93
N GLY A 373 3.51 -11.45 14.23
CA GLY A 373 4.66 -10.65 14.61
C GLY A 373 4.52 -9.16 14.35
N ASP A 374 5.50 -8.41 14.84
CA ASP A 374 5.66 -6.98 14.59
C ASP A 374 6.42 -6.74 13.27
N PRO A 375 5.86 -6.00 12.30
CA PRO A 375 6.51 -5.68 11.03
C PRO A 375 7.90 -5.04 11.16
N LYS A 376 8.23 -4.38 12.28
CA LYS A 376 9.57 -3.78 12.48
C LYS A 376 10.70 -4.81 12.43
N PHE A 377 10.39 -6.08 12.66
CA PHE A 377 11.36 -7.19 12.57
C PHE A 377 11.42 -7.83 11.17
N GLN A 378 10.51 -7.48 10.25
CA GLN A 378 10.32 -8.11 8.94
C GLN A 378 11.00 -7.31 7.82
N SER A 379 12.31 -7.14 7.93
CA SER A 379 13.08 -6.40 6.92
C SER A 379 14.37 -7.13 6.58
N GLY A 380 14.41 -7.75 5.40
CA GLY A 380 15.58 -8.43 4.86
C GLY A 380 15.93 -9.73 5.59
N THR A 381 14.99 -10.36 6.30
CA THR A 381 15.26 -11.54 7.12
C THR A 381 15.38 -12.81 6.29
N GLU A 382 16.10 -13.82 6.80
CA GLU A 382 16.18 -15.10 6.10
C GLU A 382 14.89 -15.93 6.25
N LEU A 383 14.08 -15.70 7.30
CA LEU A 383 12.74 -16.31 7.41
C LEU A 383 11.85 -15.91 6.22
N ASP A 384 11.72 -14.61 5.98
CA ASP A 384 10.86 -14.09 4.91
C ASP A 384 11.39 -14.47 3.53
N ARG A 385 12.73 -14.48 3.38
CA ARG A 385 13.37 -15.02 2.16
C ARG A 385 13.00 -16.48 1.91
N GLN A 386 13.04 -17.34 2.93
CA GLN A 386 12.69 -18.76 2.78
C GLN A 386 11.18 -18.97 2.57
N ILE A 387 10.32 -18.11 3.12
CA ILE A 387 8.88 -18.12 2.85
C ILE A 387 8.60 -17.77 1.39
N LEU A 388 9.22 -16.72 0.85
CA LEU A 388 9.05 -16.35 -0.56
C LEU A 388 9.59 -17.44 -1.50
N LEU A 389 10.75 -18.03 -1.18
CA LEU A 389 11.29 -19.18 -1.93
C LEU A 389 10.39 -20.42 -1.84
N ALA A 390 9.71 -20.64 -0.72
CA ALA A 390 8.75 -21.73 -0.58
C ALA A 390 7.50 -21.49 -1.44
N ALA A 391 6.99 -20.25 -1.48
CA ALA A 391 5.88 -19.86 -2.34
C ALA A 391 6.20 -20.08 -3.83
N ASP A 392 7.37 -19.63 -4.27
CA ASP A 392 7.89 -19.83 -5.64
C ASP A 392 7.93 -21.32 -6.03
N ARG A 393 8.58 -22.15 -5.21
CA ARG A 393 8.64 -23.61 -5.40
C ARG A 393 7.27 -24.30 -5.47
N ILE A 394 6.27 -23.79 -4.73
CA ILE A 394 4.91 -24.33 -4.78
C ILE A 394 4.27 -23.99 -6.13
N MET A 395 4.44 -22.76 -6.60
CA MET A 395 3.90 -22.33 -7.88
C MET A 395 4.49 -23.12 -9.06
N ASP A 396 5.79 -23.46 -9.02
CA ASP A 396 6.46 -24.34 -10.01
C ASP A 396 5.75 -25.69 -10.21
N THR A 397 4.94 -26.12 -9.24
CA THR A 397 4.17 -27.37 -9.36
C THR A 397 3.00 -27.27 -10.32
N HIS A 398 2.52 -26.05 -10.62
CA HIS A 398 1.46 -25.77 -11.59
C HIS A 398 1.86 -26.14 -13.03
N GLY A 399 3.12 -25.89 -13.40
CA GLY A 399 3.65 -26.09 -14.76
C GLY A 399 4.11 -27.53 -15.10
N ARG A 400 3.90 -28.53 -14.22
CA ARG A 400 4.49 -29.87 -14.39
C ARG A 400 3.80 -30.68 -15.52
N PRO A 401 4.55 -31.23 -16.52
CA PRO A 401 3.98 -31.83 -17.73
C PRO A 401 3.04 -33.05 -17.57
N MET A 402 2.93 -33.65 -16.38
CA MET A 402 2.18 -34.89 -16.13
C MET A 402 1.54 -34.95 -14.73
N GLY A 403 0.89 -33.88 -14.30
CA GLY A 403 0.09 -33.88 -13.06
C GLY A 403 -0.91 -32.74 -13.04
N ASN A 404 -2.07 -32.96 -12.43
CA ASN A 404 -2.90 -31.83 -12.02
C ASN A 404 -2.14 -31.04 -10.95
N PRO A 405 -2.29 -29.70 -10.90
CA PRO A 405 -1.78 -28.90 -9.80
C PRO A 405 -2.24 -29.46 -8.44
N PRO A 406 -1.43 -29.35 -7.36
CA PRO A 406 -1.87 -29.68 -6.02
C PRO A 406 -3.16 -28.96 -5.65
N LEU A 407 -4.08 -29.66 -4.97
CA LEU A 407 -5.40 -29.12 -4.60
C LEU A 407 -5.35 -27.91 -3.65
N ASP A 408 -4.22 -27.74 -2.98
CA ASP A 408 -3.90 -26.77 -1.94
C ASP A 408 -2.79 -25.80 -2.38
N LEU A 409 -2.55 -25.68 -3.69
CA LEU A 409 -1.54 -24.77 -4.23
C LEU A 409 -1.91 -23.32 -3.93
N GLU A 410 -3.09 -22.89 -4.38
CA GLU A 410 -3.49 -21.48 -4.34
C GLU A 410 -3.64 -21.00 -2.89
N ASP A 411 -4.30 -21.79 -2.05
CA ASP A 411 -4.56 -21.40 -0.66
C ASP A 411 -3.30 -21.38 0.19
N THR A 412 -2.34 -22.28 -0.04
CA THR A 412 -1.05 -22.29 0.67
C THR A 412 -0.20 -21.11 0.24
N THR A 413 -0.06 -20.87 -1.07
CA THR A 413 0.76 -19.76 -1.58
C THR A 413 0.21 -18.39 -1.18
N GLN A 414 -1.11 -18.18 -1.25
CA GLN A 414 -1.75 -16.95 -0.78
C GLN A 414 -1.43 -16.66 0.70
N ASN A 415 -1.42 -17.69 1.56
CA ASN A 415 -1.07 -17.51 2.97
C ASN A 415 0.39 -17.11 3.17
N LEU A 416 1.30 -17.67 2.37
CA LEU A 416 2.72 -17.32 2.41
C LEU A 416 2.96 -15.88 1.93
N PHE A 417 2.31 -15.43 0.84
CA PHE A 417 2.39 -14.04 0.39
C PHE A 417 1.89 -13.05 1.45
N GLN A 418 0.76 -13.33 2.09
CA GLN A 418 0.23 -12.50 3.17
C GLN A 418 1.16 -12.41 4.39
N ALA A 419 2.06 -13.37 4.58
CA ALA A 419 2.97 -13.38 5.72
C ALA A 419 4.20 -12.49 5.51
N ILE A 420 4.56 -12.18 4.26
CA ILE A 420 5.78 -11.44 3.89
C ILE A 420 5.48 -10.08 3.24
N ASP A 421 4.21 -9.66 3.22
CA ASP A 421 3.77 -8.46 2.47
C ASP A 421 4.53 -7.19 2.90
N ASP A 422 5.00 -7.16 4.15
CA ASP A 422 5.71 -6.01 4.72
C ASP A 422 7.23 -6.02 4.44
N ASP A 423 7.83 -7.12 3.96
CA ASP A 423 9.28 -7.20 3.69
C ASP A 423 9.61 -6.84 2.23
N HIS A 424 9.53 -5.54 1.94
CA HIS A 424 9.80 -4.97 0.62
C HIS A 424 11.21 -5.31 0.09
N GLN A 425 12.20 -5.45 0.98
CA GLN A 425 13.57 -5.75 0.61
C GLN A 425 13.70 -7.18 0.06
N ILE A 426 13.04 -8.16 0.68
CA ILE A 426 13.06 -9.54 0.20
C ILE A 426 12.31 -9.70 -1.13
N ILE A 427 11.19 -9.02 -1.29
CA ILE A 427 10.45 -8.99 -2.57
C ILE A 427 11.34 -8.40 -3.68
N ASN A 428 11.98 -7.27 -3.42
CA ASN A 428 12.93 -6.65 -4.35
C ASN A 428 14.10 -7.58 -4.68
N ASP A 429 14.73 -8.19 -3.67
CA ASP A 429 15.85 -9.12 -3.88
C ASP A 429 15.46 -10.31 -4.77
N HIS A 430 14.24 -10.83 -4.60
CA HIS A 430 13.71 -11.94 -5.39
C HIS A 430 13.51 -11.53 -6.86
N LEU A 431 12.86 -10.39 -7.12
CA LEU A 431 12.66 -9.90 -8.49
C LEU A 431 13.97 -9.49 -9.18
N MET A 432 14.97 -9.11 -8.41
CA MET A 432 16.31 -8.80 -8.93
C MET A 432 17.20 -10.05 -9.07
N GLY A 433 16.69 -11.25 -8.75
CA GLY A 433 17.43 -12.51 -8.84
C GLY A 433 18.62 -12.61 -7.88
N ARG A 434 18.68 -11.78 -6.83
CA ARG A 434 19.82 -11.72 -5.89
C ARG A 434 19.91 -12.98 -5.00
N ASN A 435 18.82 -13.72 -4.89
CA ASN A 435 18.71 -15.03 -4.24
C ASN A 435 18.89 -16.22 -5.23
N GLY A 436 19.17 -15.96 -6.51
CA GLY A 436 19.42 -16.99 -7.52
C GLY A 436 18.17 -17.57 -8.20
N VAL A 437 16.99 -16.99 -7.98
CA VAL A 437 15.74 -17.36 -8.66
C VAL A 437 15.65 -16.75 -10.07
N ASP A 438 14.84 -17.37 -10.93
CA ASP A 438 14.46 -16.78 -12.22
C ASP A 438 13.22 -15.90 -12.02
N ALA A 439 13.44 -14.59 -11.91
CA ALA A 439 12.34 -13.63 -11.70
C ALA A 439 11.27 -13.69 -12.82
N LYS A 440 11.63 -14.09 -14.04
CA LYS A 440 10.64 -14.22 -15.14
C LYS A 440 9.74 -15.43 -14.95
N ASP A 441 10.25 -16.50 -14.35
CA ASP A 441 9.51 -17.71 -14.01
C ASP A 441 8.52 -17.41 -12.88
N PHE A 442 9.01 -16.79 -11.80
CA PHE A 442 8.17 -16.33 -10.69
C PHE A 442 7.03 -15.41 -11.17
N LEU A 443 7.35 -14.39 -11.99
CA LEU A 443 6.33 -13.48 -12.54
C LEU A 443 5.38 -14.22 -13.50
N ASN A 444 5.85 -15.21 -14.24
CA ASN A 444 4.98 -16.05 -15.07
C ASN A 444 3.96 -16.81 -14.25
N ASP A 445 4.40 -17.46 -13.18
CA ASP A 445 3.51 -18.23 -12.34
C ASP A 445 2.50 -17.34 -11.62
N VAL A 446 2.96 -16.23 -11.03
CA VAL A 446 2.10 -15.24 -10.38
C VAL A 446 0.99 -14.74 -11.31
N ASN A 447 1.28 -14.54 -12.59
CA ASN A 447 0.33 -13.99 -13.55
C ASN A 447 -0.55 -15.04 -14.25
N THR A 448 -0.20 -16.33 -14.20
CA THR A 448 -0.95 -17.38 -14.94
C THR A 448 -1.78 -18.30 -14.04
N ILE A 449 -1.50 -18.34 -12.74
CA ILE A 449 -2.34 -19.04 -11.76
C ILE A 449 -3.69 -18.34 -11.61
N ASP A 450 -4.78 -19.11 -11.62
CA ASP A 450 -6.14 -18.65 -11.29
C ASP A 450 -6.30 -18.56 -9.77
N TRP A 451 -6.02 -17.40 -9.20
CA TRP A 451 -5.98 -17.22 -7.75
C TRP A 451 -7.39 -17.20 -7.15
N THR A 452 -7.61 -18.02 -6.12
CA THR A 452 -8.93 -18.13 -5.45
C THR A 452 -9.39 -16.82 -4.78
N ASP A 453 -8.48 -15.89 -4.49
CA ASP A 453 -8.77 -14.57 -3.96
C ASP A 453 -8.80 -13.45 -5.02
N ASN A 454 -8.89 -13.83 -6.30
CA ASN A 454 -8.81 -12.96 -7.49
C ASN A 454 -7.46 -12.24 -7.64
N GLY A 455 -6.40 -12.79 -7.03
CA GLY A 455 -5.03 -12.27 -7.10
C GLY A 455 -4.75 -11.20 -6.06
N ARG A 456 -5.56 -11.09 -5.01
CA ARG A 456 -5.39 -10.06 -3.97
C ARG A 456 -4.04 -10.22 -3.27
N SER A 457 -3.76 -11.40 -2.72
CA SER A 457 -2.51 -11.65 -1.98
C SER A 457 -1.28 -11.53 -2.89
N ALA A 458 -1.40 -11.90 -4.17
CA ALA A 458 -0.32 -11.73 -5.13
C ALA A 458 -0.10 -10.25 -5.50
N GLY A 459 -1.18 -9.46 -5.66
CA GLY A 459 -1.09 -8.03 -5.99
C GLY A 459 -0.46 -7.19 -4.88
N HIS A 460 -0.59 -7.66 -3.64
CA HIS A 460 -0.02 -7.05 -2.44
C HIS A 460 1.52 -6.93 -2.53
N LEU A 461 2.19 -7.96 -3.05
CA LEU A 461 3.65 -7.99 -3.31
C LEU A 461 4.17 -6.81 -4.16
N PHE A 462 3.32 -6.18 -4.97
CA PHE A 462 3.71 -5.13 -5.90
C PHE A 462 3.12 -3.76 -5.54
N SER A 463 1.98 -3.75 -4.84
CA SER A 463 1.20 -2.52 -4.62
C SER A 463 1.89 -1.48 -3.74
N TRP A 464 2.74 -1.92 -2.80
CA TRP A 464 3.51 -1.05 -1.91
C TRP A 464 4.45 -0.09 -2.67
N THR A 465 4.89 -0.45 -3.88
CA THR A 465 5.75 0.42 -4.71
C THR A 465 5.10 1.78 -4.99
N GLY A 466 3.77 1.85 -4.93
CA GLY A 466 2.98 3.07 -5.07
C GLY A 466 3.09 4.01 -3.87
N GLU A 467 3.19 3.47 -2.66
CA GLU A 467 3.31 4.22 -1.40
C GLU A 467 4.75 4.71 -1.18
N HIS A 468 5.72 3.94 -1.69
CA HIS A 468 7.15 4.15 -1.50
C HIS A 468 7.84 4.71 -2.75
N GLY A 469 7.13 5.22 -3.75
CA GLY A 469 7.72 5.89 -4.92
C GLY A 469 8.54 7.17 -4.60
N SER A 470 8.60 7.56 -3.33
CA SER A 470 9.48 8.60 -2.79
C SER A 470 9.89 8.23 -1.36
N GLY A 471 10.96 8.85 -0.83
CA GLY A 471 11.43 8.58 0.53
C GLY A 471 12.53 7.51 0.61
N PRO A 472 12.77 6.91 1.78
CA PRO A 472 13.90 6.01 2.02
C PRO A 472 13.92 4.76 1.12
N GLU A 473 12.75 4.27 0.73
CA GLU A 473 12.58 3.05 -0.08
C GLU A 473 12.34 3.33 -1.57
N ALA A 474 12.44 4.59 -2.01
CA ALA A 474 12.17 4.97 -3.41
C ALA A 474 12.98 4.19 -4.44
N GLN A 475 14.23 3.85 -4.11
CA GLN A 475 15.06 3.06 -4.99
C GLN A 475 14.52 1.63 -5.15
N ILE A 476 14.27 0.92 -4.04
CA ILE A 476 13.78 -0.46 -4.12
C ILE A 476 12.36 -0.51 -4.69
N ALA A 477 11.53 0.50 -4.44
CA ALA A 477 10.21 0.62 -5.05
C ALA A 477 10.32 0.76 -6.58
N ALA A 478 11.22 1.62 -7.06
CA ALA A 478 11.45 1.82 -8.50
C ALA A 478 12.04 0.57 -9.17
N GLU A 479 13.05 -0.07 -8.58
CA GLU A 479 13.66 -1.31 -9.10
C GLU A 479 12.63 -2.46 -9.17
N THR A 480 11.79 -2.60 -8.14
CA THR A 480 10.70 -3.59 -8.12
C THR A 480 9.66 -3.28 -9.21
N ALA A 481 9.23 -2.01 -9.30
CA ALA A 481 8.27 -1.55 -10.30
C ALA A 481 8.76 -1.75 -11.74
N ASP A 482 10.03 -1.44 -12.00
CA ASP A 482 10.68 -1.65 -13.28
C ASP A 482 10.56 -3.10 -13.74
N LYS A 483 10.90 -4.06 -12.87
CA LYS A 483 10.93 -5.49 -13.20
C LYS A 483 9.56 -6.06 -13.54
N TYR A 484 8.53 -5.76 -12.75
CA TYR A 484 7.19 -6.29 -13.07
C TYR A 484 6.54 -5.51 -14.22
N ALA A 485 6.81 -4.22 -14.40
CA ALA A 485 6.31 -3.46 -15.56
C ALA A 485 6.94 -3.95 -16.87
N GLU A 486 8.25 -4.20 -16.89
CA GLU A 486 8.96 -4.82 -18.03
C GLU A 486 8.30 -6.16 -18.39
N TYR A 487 8.00 -7.02 -17.38
CA TYR A 487 7.31 -8.29 -17.61
C TYR A 487 5.91 -8.10 -18.21
N LEU A 488 5.09 -7.19 -17.65
CA LEU A 488 3.75 -6.90 -18.16
C LEU A 488 3.79 -6.41 -19.61
N GLY A 489 4.76 -5.56 -19.94
CA GLY A 489 5.03 -5.09 -21.29
C GLY A 489 5.41 -6.21 -22.25
N GLU A 490 6.48 -6.95 -21.91
CA GLU A 490 7.05 -8.02 -22.73
C GLU A 490 6.04 -9.16 -22.96
N LYS A 491 5.28 -9.52 -21.91
CA LYS A 491 4.33 -10.65 -21.93
C LYS A 491 2.89 -10.25 -22.25
N ARG A 492 2.66 -8.99 -22.66
CA ARG A 492 1.35 -8.49 -23.07
C ARG A 492 0.58 -9.50 -23.94
N PRO A 493 1.12 -10.08 -25.05
CA PRO A 493 0.32 -11.00 -25.87
C PRO A 493 -0.21 -12.22 -25.10
N GLN A 494 0.56 -12.77 -24.16
CA GLN A 494 0.13 -13.89 -23.32
C GLN A 494 -0.89 -13.44 -22.26
N LEU A 495 -0.66 -12.28 -21.64
CA LEU A 495 -1.52 -11.76 -20.57
C LEU A 495 -2.88 -11.26 -21.06
N MET A 496 -3.01 -10.98 -22.36
CA MET A 496 -4.28 -10.62 -22.98
C MET A 496 -5.13 -11.85 -23.37
N ASP A 497 -4.56 -13.06 -23.35
CA ASP A 497 -5.26 -14.32 -23.62
C ASP A 497 -4.62 -15.50 -22.85
N ILE A 498 -5.10 -15.66 -21.62
CA ILE A 498 -4.83 -16.78 -20.71
C ILE A 498 -6.05 -17.71 -20.79
N ASN A 499 -5.99 -18.68 -21.70
CA ASN A 499 -7.05 -19.67 -21.92
C ASN A 499 -8.43 -19.06 -22.23
N GLY A 500 -8.48 -17.99 -23.02
CA GLY A 500 -9.70 -17.27 -23.37
C GLY A 500 -10.14 -16.24 -22.33
N GLN A 501 -9.24 -15.82 -21.44
CA GLN A 501 -9.47 -14.71 -20.50
C GLN A 501 -8.26 -13.77 -20.48
N THR A 502 -8.46 -12.46 -20.32
CA THR A 502 -7.37 -11.52 -20.03
C THR A 502 -6.93 -11.64 -18.56
N LEU A 503 -5.72 -11.18 -18.22
CA LEU A 503 -5.24 -11.15 -16.83
C LEU A 503 -6.23 -10.46 -15.88
N GLY A 504 -6.80 -9.31 -16.24
CA GLY A 504 -7.77 -8.61 -15.39
C GLY A 504 -9.14 -9.30 -15.26
N GLN A 505 -9.43 -10.28 -16.12
CA GLN A 505 -10.61 -11.15 -15.98
C GLN A 505 -10.32 -12.33 -15.05
N LEU A 506 -9.10 -12.87 -15.12
CA LEU A 506 -8.65 -13.98 -14.29
C LEU A 506 -8.39 -13.51 -12.85
N ASN A 507 -7.58 -12.45 -12.71
CA ASN A 507 -7.08 -11.94 -11.44
C ASN A 507 -7.23 -10.41 -11.32
N PRO A 508 -8.46 -9.88 -11.19
CA PRO A 508 -8.70 -8.43 -11.15
C PRO A 508 -7.97 -7.70 -10.01
N GLU A 509 -7.82 -8.32 -8.83
CA GLU A 509 -7.14 -7.67 -7.69
C GLU A 509 -5.61 -7.62 -7.89
N LEU A 510 -5.03 -8.58 -8.61
CA LEU A 510 -3.61 -8.54 -9.01
C LEU A 510 -3.36 -7.35 -9.95
N VAL A 511 -4.19 -7.20 -10.99
CA VAL A 511 -4.07 -6.07 -11.94
C VAL A 511 -4.29 -4.73 -11.24
N GLN A 512 -5.18 -4.65 -10.26
CA GLN A 512 -5.32 -3.46 -9.41
C GLN A 512 -4.11 -3.21 -8.51
N GLY A 513 -3.49 -4.27 -7.98
CA GLY A 513 -2.23 -4.19 -7.23
C GLY A 513 -1.11 -3.57 -8.07
N TYR A 514 -0.91 -4.07 -9.30
CA TYR A 514 0.04 -3.49 -10.25
C TYR A 514 -0.28 -2.02 -10.56
N ALA A 515 -1.55 -1.70 -10.83
CA ALA A 515 -1.91 -0.31 -11.11
C ALA A 515 -1.61 0.62 -9.92
N ARG A 516 -1.89 0.20 -8.67
CA ARG A 516 -1.54 0.97 -7.46
C ARG A 516 -0.03 1.18 -7.34
N GLY A 517 0.74 0.12 -7.60
CA GLY A 517 2.20 0.17 -7.59
C GLY A 517 2.80 1.11 -8.64
N LEU A 518 2.20 1.17 -9.83
CA LEU A 518 2.77 1.90 -10.98
C LEU A 518 2.40 3.37 -11.07
N VAL A 519 1.42 3.85 -10.29
CA VAL A 519 0.97 5.26 -10.34
C VAL A 519 2.14 6.27 -10.27
N PRO A 520 3.14 6.13 -9.37
CA PRO A 520 4.24 7.09 -9.29
C PRO A 520 5.14 7.13 -10.53
N PHE A 521 5.17 6.05 -11.32
CA PHE A 521 6.10 5.87 -12.44
C PHE A 521 5.45 6.16 -13.80
N VAL A 522 4.21 6.65 -13.82
CA VAL A 522 3.48 6.95 -15.06
C VAL A 522 4.19 8.01 -15.90
N ASP A 523 4.77 9.03 -15.28
CA ASP A 523 5.60 10.03 -15.99
C ASP A 523 6.83 9.40 -16.65
N ASP A 524 7.51 8.51 -15.92
CA ASP A 524 8.69 7.80 -16.41
C ASP A 524 8.36 6.87 -17.57
N MET A 525 7.20 6.18 -17.52
CA MET A 525 6.66 5.42 -18.65
C MET A 525 6.37 6.28 -19.89
N ALA A 526 6.08 7.58 -19.75
CA ALA A 526 5.93 8.48 -20.90
C ALA A 526 7.27 9.06 -21.40
N GLY A 527 8.38 8.64 -20.78
CA GLY A 527 9.73 9.04 -21.11
C GLY A 527 10.24 10.26 -20.35
N SER A 528 9.62 10.63 -19.21
CA SER A 528 10.42 11.35 -18.21
C SER A 528 11.54 10.45 -17.69
N SER A 529 12.60 11.05 -17.17
CA SER A 529 13.68 10.32 -16.50
C SER A 529 13.82 10.86 -15.08
N ALA A 530 12.70 10.86 -14.35
CA ALA A 530 12.63 11.33 -12.97
C ALA A 530 13.29 10.32 -12.02
N SER A 531 13.05 9.02 -12.24
CA SER A 531 13.77 7.93 -11.57
C SER A 531 14.87 7.35 -12.47
N PRO A 532 16.13 7.20 -11.98
CA PRO A 532 17.17 6.48 -12.71
C PRO A 532 17.05 4.95 -12.59
N PHE A 533 16.06 4.44 -11.85
CA PHE A 533 15.87 3.02 -11.56
C PHE A 533 14.62 2.42 -12.20
N PHE A 534 13.86 3.22 -12.96
CA PHE A 534 12.67 2.78 -13.69
C PHE A 534 12.82 3.18 -15.16
N GLU A 535 13.09 2.21 -16.03
CA GLU A 535 13.24 2.40 -17.48
C GLU A 535 12.85 1.11 -18.22
N ILE A 536 11.56 0.98 -18.53
CA ILE A 536 11.02 -0.22 -19.22
C ILE A 536 11.16 -0.17 -20.74
N ASP A 537 11.36 1.01 -21.33
CA ASP A 537 11.58 1.18 -22.76
C ASP A 537 12.89 1.93 -22.98
N ASP A 538 13.70 1.49 -23.96
CA ASP A 538 15.00 2.13 -24.19
C ASP A 538 14.87 3.55 -24.76
N GLU A 539 15.94 4.33 -24.69
CA GLU A 539 15.96 5.71 -25.19
C GLU A 539 15.54 5.85 -26.68
N THR A 540 15.84 4.85 -27.52
CA THR A 540 15.44 4.85 -28.93
C THR A 540 13.94 4.60 -29.09
N GLU A 541 13.39 3.63 -28.35
CA GLU A 541 11.98 3.31 -28.32
C GLU A 541 11.16 4.49 -27.79
N ARG A 542 11.63 5.10 -26.68
CA ARG A 542 11.05 6.32 -26.11
C ARG A 542 11.09 7.48 -27.10
N ARG A 543 12.22 7.74 -27.77
CA ARG A 543 12.33 8.84 -28.76
C ARG A 543 11.44 8.62 -29.99
N THR A 544 11.33 7.39 -30.48
CA THR A 544 10.55 7.07 -31.68
C THR A 544 9.05 6.92 -31.43
N GLY A 545 8.64 6.79 -30.16
CA GLY A 545 7.25 6.55 -29.77
C GLY A 545 6.81 5.09 -29.97
N LEU A 546 7.77 4.18 -30.16
CA LEU A 546 7.51 2.75 -30.27
C LEU A 546 7.01 2.18 -28.95
N MET A 547 7.80 2.38 -27.88
CA MET A 547 7.46 2.13 -26.47
C MET A 547 6.64 0.86 -26.25
N PRO A 548 7.16 -0.31 -26.68
CA PRO A 548 6.38 -1.54 -26.69
C PRO A 548 5.96 -1.96 -25.28
N ASP A 549 6.80 -1.72 -24.27
CA ASP A 549 6.56 -2.21 -22.93
C ASP A 549 5.61 -1.27 -22.18
N ALA A 550 5.76 0.07 -22.30
CA ALA A 550 4.75 0.99 -21.77
C ALA A 550 3.35 0.77 -22.40
N LYS A 551 3.28 0.52 -23.71
CA LYS A 551 1.99 0.18 -24.36
C LYS A 551 1.42 -1.11 -23.80
N GLY A 552 2.27 -2.12 -23.58
CA GLY A 552 1.84 -3.40 -23.00
C GLY A 552 1.37 -3.29 -21.56
N VAL A 553 2.04 -2.50 -20.72
CA VAL A 553 1.59 -2.18 -19.36
C VAL A 553 0.20 -1.56 -19.41
N PHE A 554 -0.01 -0.50 -20.19
CA PHE A 554 -1.32 0.15 -20.30
C PHE A 554 -2.40 -0.79 -20.85
N ALA A 555 -2.06 -1.66 -21.81
CA ALA A 555 -2.98 -2.66 -22.34
C ALA A 555 -3.42 -3.67 -21.28
N VAL A 556 -2.47 -4.28 -20.57
CA VAL A 556 -2.76 -5.27 -19.52
C VAL A 556 -3.53 -4.62 -18.37
N LEU A 557 -3.14 -3.44 -17.89
CA LEU A 557 -3.84 -2.77 -16.79
C LEU A 557 -5.27 -2.35 -17.17
N ASN A 558 -5.54 -2.07 -18.46
CA ASN A 558 -6.90 -1.74 -18.91
C ASN A 558 -7.84 -2.96 -18.98
N THR A 559 -7.34 -4.18 -18.73
CA THR A 559 -8.16 -5.40 -18.70
C THR A 559 -9.02 -5.55 -17.43
N ASP A 560 -8.77 -4.73 -16.39
CA ASP A 560 -9.63 -4.57 -15.21
C ASP A 560 -10.14 -3.12 -15.07
N ALA A 561 -11.38 -2.94 -14.60
CA ALA A 561 -12.04 -1.63 -14.53
C ALA A 561 -11.45 -0.68 -13.47
N GLY A 562 -11.07 -1.24 -12.31
CA GLY A 562 -10.48 -0.49 -11.22
C GLY A 562 -9.07 -0.04 -11.58
N ALA A 563 -8.27 -0.97 -12.11
CA ALA A 563 -6.92 -0.71 -12.59
C ALA A 563 -6.91 0.30 -13.73
N ALA A 564 -7.77 0.14 -14.73
CA ALA A 564 -7.94 1.09 -15.82
C ALA A 564 -8.26 2.51 -15.32
N THR A 565 -9.20 2.63 -14.39
CA THR A 565 -9.55 3.96 -13.83
C THR A 565 -8.34 4.60 -13.16
N LEU A 566 -7.60 3.83 -12.37
CA LEU A 566 -6.45 4.32 -11.61
C LEU A 566 -5.29 4.77 -12.52
N ILE A 567 -4.85 3.90 -13.44
CA ILE A 567 -3.72 4.20 -14.33
C ILE A 567 -4.06 5.32 -15.33
N ASN A 568 -5.28 5.30 -15.90
CA ASN A 568 -5.71 6.34 -16.83
C ASN A 568 -5.89 7.68 -16.10
N GLN A 569 -6.37 7.67 -14.84
CA GLN A 569 -6.42 8.89 -14.02
C GLN A 569 -5.02 9.47 -13.81
N ALA A 570 -4.03 8.65 -13.47
CA ALA A 570 -2.65 9.11 -13.30
C ALA A 570 -2.08 9.69 -14.60
N ALA A 571 -2.23 8.97 -15.72
CA ALA A 571 -1.75 9.40 -17.03
C ALA A 571 -2.40 10.71 -17.51
N TYR A 572 -3.72 10.83 -17.41
CA TYR A 572 -4.41 12.08 -17.75
C TYR A 572 -4.04 13.22 -16.80
N SER A 573 -3.76 12.93 -15.53
CA SER A 573 -3.32 13.96 -14.58
C SER A 573 -1.96 14.54 -14.97
N GLU A 574 -0.99 13.68 -15.31
CA GLU A 574 0.32 14.15 -15.79
C GLU A 574 0.22 14.83 -17.15
N ALA A 575 -0.56 14.29 -18.10
CA ALA A 575 -0.80 14.94 -19.38
C ALA A 575 -1.31 16.38 -19.21
N MET A 576 -2.33 16.57 -18.36
CA MET A 576 -2.90 17.90 -18.07
C MET A 576 -1.90 18.82 -17.37
N LYS A 577 -1.05 18.31 -16.46
CA LYS A 577 0.00 19.11 -15.83
C LYS A 577 1.01 19.61 -16.87
N HIS A 578 1.47 18.74 -17.77
CA HIS A 578 2.41 19.12 -18.83
C HIS A 578 1.79 20.09 -19.85
N GLU A 579 0.53 19.88 -20.25
CA GLU A 579 -0.20 20.81 -21.10
C GLU A 579 -0.42 22.17 -20.42
N THR A 580 -0.70 22.16 -19.11
CA THR A 580 -0.79 23.39 -18.31
C THR A 580 0.57 24.09 -18.22
N ALA A 581 1.68 23.35 -18.11
CA ALA A 581 3.03 23.90 -18.11
C ALA A 581 3.32 24.65 -19.42
N PHE A 582 3.03 23.98 -20.55
CA PHE A 582 3.12 24.59 -21.87
C PHE A 582 2.20 25.82 -22.01
N ALA A 583 0.94 25.70 -21.63
CA ALA A 583 -0.03 26.79 -21.79
C ALA A 583 0.35 28.02 -20.97
N ASN A 584 0.91 27.86 -19.76
CA ASN A 584 1.36 28.99 -18.95
C ASN A 584 2.65 29.62 -19.51
N ASN A 585 3.59 28.80 -20.00
CA ASN A 585 4.87 29.28 -20.53
C ASN A 585 5.20 28.65 -21.89
N PRO A 586 4.51 29.05 -22.99
CA PRO A 586 4.68 28.43 -24.31
C PRO A 586 6.06 28.68 -24.94
N GLY A 587 6.79 29.68 -24.44
CA GLY A 587 8.17 29.99 -24.83
C GLY A 587 9.25 29.30 -23.98
N ASP A 588 8.86 28.41 -23.06
CA ASP A 588 9.81 27.64 -22.24
C ASP A 588 10.73 26.77 -23.13
N PRO A 589 12.05 26.69 -22.87
CA PRO A 589 12.92 25.73 -23.55
C PRO A 589 12.44 24.27 -23.47
N LEU A 590 11.68 23.90 -22.43
CA LEU A 590 11.10 22.57 -22.21
C LEU A 590 9.66 22.44 -22.74
N ALA A 591 9.08 23.49 -23.34
CA ALA A 591 7.72 23.48 -23.88
C ALA A 591 7.45 22.27 -24.79
N HIS A 592 8.42 21.92 -25.64
CA HIS A 592 8.36 20.76 -26.53
C HIS A 592 8.33 19.43 -25.77
N GLN A 593 9.12 19.31 -24.71
CA GLN A 593 9.13 18.11 -23.87
C GLN A 593 7.79 17.94 -23.16
N HIS A 594 7.22 19.01 -22.62
CA HIS A 594 5.88 18.96 -22.02
C HIS A 594 4.82 18.44 -22.99
N LEU A 595 4.79 18.96 -24.22
CA LEU A 595 3.86 18.49 -25.25
C LEU A 595 4.11 17.04 -25.66
N THR A 596 5.37 16.64 -25.77
CA THR A 596 5.75 15.25 -26.10
C THR A 596 5.29 14.28 -25.02
N THR A 597 5.57 14.57 -23.75
CA THR A 597 5.13 13.75 -22.61
C THR A 597 3.60 13.66 -22.56
N ALA A 598 2.89 14.78 -22.68
CA ALA A 598 1.43 14.80 -22.65
C ALA A 598 0.79 14.01 -23.80
N ALA A 599 1.30 14.18 -25.03
CA ALA A 599 0.86 13.41 -26.19
C ALA A 599 1.14 11.92 -26.02
N THR A 600 2.27 11.55 -25.40
CA THR A 600 2.61 10.15 -25.10
C THR A 600 1.62 9.53 -24.13
N MET A 601 1.35 10.20 -23.01
CA MET A 601 0.37 9.74 -22.00
C MET A 601 -1.00 9.46 -22.60
N ARG A 602 -1.51 10.40 -23.41
CA ARG A 602 -2.82 10.22 -24.07
C ARG A 602 -2.79 9.06 -25.04
N GLY A 603 -1.72 8.94 -25.83
CA GLY A 603 -1.53 7.82 -26.75
C GLY A 603 -1.48 6.47 -26.03
N LEU A 604 -0.79 6.38 -24.88
CA LEU A 604 -0.73 5.16 -24.05
C LEU A 604 -2.10 4.77 -23.50
N VAL A 605 -2.88 5.73 -23.01
CA VAL A 605 -4.27 5.47 -22.56
C VAL A 605 -5.14 4.96 -23.71
N ASP A 606 -5.07 5.61 -24.87
CA ASP A 606 -5.88 5.23 -26.02
C ASP A 606 -5.52 3.84 -26.57
N VAL A 607 -4.23 3.53 -26.71
CA VAL A 607 -3.76 2.19 -27.11
C VAL A 607 -4.18 1.17 -26.07
N GLY A 608 -3.86 1.39 -24.79
CA GLY A 608 -4.10 0.41 -23.74
C GLY A 608 -5.58 0.04 -23.62
N ALA A 609 -6.47 1.04 -23.60
CA ALA A 609 -7.91 0.79 -23.58
C ALA A 609 -8.38 0.06 -24.84
N HIS A 610 -7.90 0.47 -26.02
CA HIS A 610 -8.30 -0.18 -27.27
C HIS A 610 -7.87 -1.64 -27.34
N GLU A 611 -6.64 -1.96 -26.93
CA GLU A 611 -6.13 -3.33 -26.91
C GLU A 611 -6.87 -4.22 -25.91
N ALA A 612 -7.20 -3.70 -24.72
CA ALA A 612 -8.04 -4.42 -23.76
C ALA A 612 -9.42 -4.76 -24.34
N PHE A 613 -10.07 -3.80 -25.02
CA PHE A 613 -11.38 -4.04 -25.64
C PHE A 613 -11.33 -4.99 -26.84
N GLN A 614 -10.21 -5.06 -27.57
CA GLN A 614 -9.99 -6.09 -28.58
C GLN A 614 -9.82 -7.46 -27.95
N ALA A 615 -9.03 -7.56 -26.88
CA ALA A 615 -8.85 -8.83 -26.17
C ALA A 615 -10.17 -9.31 -25.57
N PHE A 616 -10.98 -8.43 -24.98
CA PHE A 616 -12.34 -8.76 -24.53
C PHE A 616 -13.19 -9.35 -25.66
N GLN A 617 -13.22 -8.72 -26.83
CA GLN A 617 -13.95 -9.23 -27.99
C GLN A 617 -13.40 -10.57 -28.49
N HIS A 618 -12.07 -10.71 -28.56
CA HIS A 618 -11.40 -11.95 -28.98
C HIS A 618 -11.75 -13.12 -28.06
N ASN A 619 -11.79 -12.84 -26.75
CA ASN A 619 -12.08 -13.79 -25.69
C ASN A 619 -13.59 -14.02 -25.48
N GLY A 620 -14.45 -13.37 -26.26
CA GLY A 620 -15.90 -13.51 -26.16
C GLY A 620 -16.51 -12.88 -24.90
N TYR A 621 -15.82 -11.93 -24.27
CA TYR A 621 -16.28 -11.18 -23.11
C TYR A 621 -16.92 -9.84 -23.52
N GLU A 622 -18.11 -9.57 -22.98
CA GLU A 622 -18.80 -8.30 -23.14
C GLU A 622 -18.58 -7.43 -21.89
N ALA A 623 -17.81 -6.35 -22.03
CA ALA A 623 -17.61 -5.39 -20.94
C ALA A 623 -18.88 -4.55 -20.68
N ASP A 624 -19.16 -4.24 -19.41
CA ASP A 624 -20.33 -3.45 -18.97
C ASP A 624 -20.34 -1.99 -19.45
N LYS A 625 -19.19 -1.49 -19.90
CA LYS A 625 -18.99 -0.12 -20.38
C LYS A 625 -18.31 -0.16 -21.73
N THR A 626 -18.55 0.85 -22.55
CA THR A 626 -17.83 1.02 -23.83
C THR A 626 -16.41 1.52 -23.60
N GLU A 627 -15.53 1.33 -24.60
CA GLU A 627 -14.15 1.85 -24.57
C GLU A 627 -14.11 3.36 -24.24
N THR A 628 -15.02 4.14 -24.85
CA THR A 628 -15.14 5.58 -24.58
C THR A 628 -15.52 5.87 -23.13
N GLN A 629 -16.47 5.12 -22.55
CA GLN A 629 -16.86 5.29 -21.15
C GLN A 629 -15.74 4.88 -20.19
N TRP A 630 -14.92 3.88 -20.57
CA TRP A 630 -13.76 3.44 -19.83
C TRP A 630 -12.72 4.56 -19.70
N LYS A 631 -12.32 5.13 -20.85
CA LYS A 631 -11.36 6.25 -20.91
C LYS A 631 -11.88 7.50 -20.21
N LYS A 632 -13.16 7.84 -20.44
CA LYS A 632 -13.80 9.00 -19.81
C LYS A 632 -13.83 8.89 -18.28
N SER A 633 -13.98 7.69 -17.72
CA SER A 633 -13.96 7.48 -16.26
C SER A 633 -12.64 7.93 -15.62
N GLY A 634 -11.50 7.51 -16.18
CA GLY A 634 -10.17 7.94 -15.72
C GLY A 634 -9.95 9.44 -15.93
N PHE A 635 -10.40 9.97 -17.08
CA PHE A 635 -10.31 11.40 -17.38
C PHE A 635 -11.09 12.27 -16.39
N ASP A 636 -12.35 11.93 -16.14
CA ASP A 636 -13.21 12.68 -15.21
C ASP A 636 -12.64 12.62 -13.78
N ALA A 637 -12.05 11.49 -13.38
CA ALA A 637 -11.34 11.36 -12.10
C ALA A 637 -10.10 12.26 -12.03
N ALA A 638 -9.32 12.37 -13.10
CA ALA A 638 -8.16 13.25 -13.19
C ALA A 638 -8.56 14.73 -13.06
N VAL A 639 -9.62 15.15 -13.78
CA VAL A 639 -10.17 16.52 -13.68
C VAL A 639 -10.66 16.80 -12.26
N ALA A 640 -11.36 15.86 -11.63
CA ALA A 640 -11.82 16.00 -10.25
C ALA A 640 -10.63 16.13 -9.27
N GLY A 641 -9.58 15.31 -9.44
CA GLY A 641 -8.36 15.36 -8.62
C GLY A 641 -7.67 16.72 -8.68
N LEU A 642 -7.37 17.21 -9.88
CA LEU A 642 -6.60 18.45 -10.05
C LEU A 642 -7.40 19.73 -9.75
N SER A 643 -8.73 19.70 -9.93
CA SER A 643 -9.57 20.89 -9.77
C SER A 643 -9.87 21.28 -8.32
N THR A 644 -9.70 20.38 -7.35
CA THR A 644 -10.13 20.59 -5.94
C THR A 644 -9.18 21.44 -5.09
N GLY A 645 -7.90 21.49 -5.44
CA GLY A 645 -6.89 22.20 -4.65
C GLY A 645 -5.86 22.99 -5.47
N GLY A 646 -5.80 22.80 -6.79
CA GLY A 646 -4.63 23.17 -7.58
C GLY A 646 -3.54 22.10 -7.51
N ALA A 647 -2.56 22.18 -8.41
CA ALA A 647 -1.51 21.17 -8.54
C ALA A 647 -0.14 21.81 -8.75
N MET A 648 0.91 21.11 -8.32
CA MET A 648 2.28 21.44 -8.72
C MET A 648 2.45 21.08 -10.20
N VAL A 649 2.78 22.09 -11.01
CA VAL A 649 3.00 21.97 -12.45
C VAL A 649 4.50 22.07 -12.73
N PRO A 650 5.10 21.10 -13.44
CA PRO A 650 6.52 21.14 -13.80
C PRO A 650 6.90 22.47 -14.49
N GLY A 651 8.04 23.05 -14.13
CA GLY A 651 8.54 24.31 -14.70
C GLY A 651 7.79 25.59 -14.29
N VAL A 652 6.52 25.48 -13.86
CA VAL A 652 5.64 26.62 -13.52
C VAL A 652 5.44 26.78 -12.01
N GLY A 653 5.46 25.69 -11.26
CA GLY A 653 5.13 25.67 -9.83
C GLY A 653 3.64 25.45 -9.56
N PHE A 654 3.14 25.93 -8.42
CA PHE A 654 1.75 25.69 -8.02
C PHE A 654 0.75 26.46 -8.90
N VAL A 655 -0.17 25.75 -9.55
CA VAL A 655 -1.24 26.30 -10.40
C VAL A 655 -2.62 26.02 -9.78
N ALA A 656 -3.49 27.02 -9.79
CA ALA A 656 -4.83 26.91 -9.20
C ALA A 656 -5.75 25.96 -10.00
N GLY A 657 -6.57 25.19 -9.28
CA GLY A 657 -7.48 24.18 -9.84
C GLY A 657 -8.42 24.66 -10.95
N PRO A 658 -8.98 25.89 -10.93
CA PRO A 658 -9.84 26.37 -12.02
C PRO A 658 -9.17 26.48 -13.39
N VAL A 659 -7.87 26.81 -13.45
CA VAL A 659 -7.12 26.88 -14.71
C VAL A 659 -6.98 25.47 -15.29
N ILE A 660 -6.61 24.51 -14.45
CA ILE A 660 -6.48 23.10 -14.85
C ILE A 660 -7.84 22.52 -15.26
N SER A 661 -8.92 22.88 -14.56
CA SER A 661 -10.28 22.45 -14.91
C SER A 661 -10.74 23.00 -16.26
N GLN A 662 -10.32 24.21 -16.63
CA GLN A 662 -10.64 24.78 -17.95
C GLN A 662 -9.90 24.04 -19.06
N VAL A 663 -8.60 23.77 -18.86
CA VAL A 663 -7.82 22.90 -19.77
C VAL A 663 -8.50 21.53 -19.90
N GLY A 664 -8.86 20.88 -18.78
CA GLY A 664 -9.58 19.61 -18.80
C GLY A 664 -10.92 19.66 -19.55
N ALA A 665 -11.70 20.74 -19.43
CA ALA A 665 -12.98 20.86 -20.15
C ALA A 665 -12.78 20.87 -21.68
N VAL A 666 -11.75 21.56 -22.17
CA VAL A 666 -11.37 21.62 -23.60
C VAL A 666 -11.09 20.23 -24.14
N PHE A 667 -10.27 19.46 -23.41
CA PHE A 667 -9.93 18.10 -23.80
C PHE A 667 -11.12 17.15 -23.74
N SER A 668 -11.99 17.27 -22.72
CA SER A 668 -13.18 16.42 -22.63
C SER A 668 -14.07 16.56 -23.86
N GLN A 669 -14.30 17.80 -24.30
CA GLN A 669 -15.17 18.10 -25.43
C GLN A 669 -14.63 17.51 -26.74
N GLN A 670 -13.33 17.65 -26.97
CA GLN A 670 -12.68 17.15 -28.18
C GLN A 670 -12.57 15.62 -28.18
N MET A 671 -12.23 15.01 -27.04
CA MET A 671 -11.88 13.59 -26.96
C MET A 671 -13.09 12.66 -26.77
N PHE A 672 -14.12 13.08 -26.03
CA PHE A 672 -15.20 12.19 -25.62
C PHE A 672 -16.59 12.62 -26.07
N ASP A 673 -16.85 13.92 -26.26
CA ASP A 673 -18.18 14.40 -26.68
C ASP A 673 -18.39 14.31 -28.20
N THR A 674 -17.29 14.12 -28.96
CA THR A 674 -17.29 13.95 -30.42
C THR A 674 -16.49 12.70 -30.85
N PRO A 675 -16.77 11.51 -30.27
CA PRO A 675 -15.89 10.36 -30.47
C PRO A 675 -15.93 9.92 -31.94
N PRO A 676 -14.79 9.47 -32.51
CA PRO A 676 -14.82 8.80 -33.80
C PRO A 676 -15.73 7.57 -33.73
N GLY A 677 -16.32 7.17 -34.86
CA GLY A 677 -17.12 5.95 -34.94
C GLY A 677 -16.32 4.72 -34.49
N PRO A 678 -16.97 3.58 -34.17
CA PRO A 678 -16.25 2.36 -33.81
C PRO A 678 -15.32 1.94 -34.95
N VAL A 679 -14.04 1.70 -34.64
CA VAL A 679 -13.03 1.35 -35.65
C VAL A 679 -12.34 0.03 -35.28
N GLU A 680 -12.22 -0.84 -36.28
CA GLU A 680 -11.16 -1.85 -36.32
C GLU A 680 -9.81 -1.13 -36.56
N ARG A 681 -8.68 -1.75 -36.15
CA ARG A 681 -7.34 -1.14 -36.27
C ARG A 681 -7.08 -0.53 -37.66
N PRO A 682 -6.27 0.54 -37.74
CA PRO A 682 -5.61 1.24 -36.63
C PRO A 682 -6.50 2.30 -35.96
N LEU A 683 -6.14 2.71 -34.74
CA LEU A 683 -6.72 3.87 -34.07
C LEU A 683 -6.65 5.10 -35.01
N PRO A 684 -7.69 5.95 -35.06
CA PRO A 684 -7.70 7.11 -35.93
C PRO A 684 -6.61 8.10 -35.51
N GLN A 685 -5.87 8.59 -36.49
CA GLN A 685 -4.85 9.61 -36.26
C GLN A 685 -5.49 10.91 -35.80
N MET A 686 -4.84 11.59 -34.85
CA MET A 686 -5.16 12.96 -34.50
C MET A 686 -4.87 13.86 -35.70
N ALA A 687 -5.84 14.67 -36.08
CA ALA A 687 -5.65 15.71 -37.07
C ALA A 687 -4.99 16.93 -36.40
N GLU A 688 -4.01 17.53 -37.06
CA GLU A 688 -3.28 18.71 -36.58
C GLU A 688 -4.20 19.87 -36.13
N PRO A 689 -5.30 20.20 -36.84
CA PRO A 689 -6.21 21.28 -36.41
C PRO A 689 -6.87 21.03 -35.05
N ILE A 690 -7.05 19.76 -34.67
CA ILE A 690 -7.58 19.39 -33.35
C ILE A 690 -6.55 19.73 -32.28
N ALA A 691 -5.30 19.33 -32.47
CA ALA A 691 -4.21 19.70 -31.56
C ALA A 691 -4.06 21.22 -31.48
N SER A 692 -4.16 21.92 -32.61
CA SER A 692 -4.06 23.36 -32.67
C SER A 692 -5.15 24.05 -31.84
N THR A 693 -6.41 23.65 -32.06
CA THR A 693 -7.56 24.18 -31.31
C THR A 693 -7.39 23.93 -29.81
N VAL A 694 -7.01 22.71 -29.43
CA VAL A 694 -6.80 22.31 -28.03
C VAL A 694 -5.72 23.12 -27.34
N LEU A 695 -4.55 23.30 -27.99
CA LEU A 695 -3.44 24.05 -27.41
C LEU A 695 -3.78 25.53 -27.27
N LEU A 696 -4.41 26.13 -28.27
CA LEU A 696 -4.86 27.53 -28.21
C LEU A 696 -5.91 27.77 -27.13
N ASP A 697 -6.85 26.84 -26.96
CA ASP A 697 -7.84 26.88 -25.89
C ASP A 697 -7.19 26.78 -24.51
N ALA A 698 -6.20 25.90 -24.34
CA ALA A 698 -5.42 25.82 -23.12
C ALA A 698 -4.68 27.14 -22.83
N MET A 699 -4.15 27.81 -23.86
CA MET A 699 -3.51 29.12 -23.74
C MET A 699 -4.51 30.23 -23.36
N LEU A 700 -5.72 30.23 -23.94
CA LEU A 700 -6.81 31.13 -23.53
C LEU A 700 -7.17 30.91 -22.06
N ALA A 701 -7.28 29.65 -21.63
CA ALA A 701 -7.54 29.28 -20.23
C ALA A 701 -6.41 29.72 -19.27
N ALA A 702 -5.16 29.71 -19.73
CA ALA A 702 -4.00 30.24 -19.01
C ALA A 702 -3.90 31.79 -19.05
N GLY A 703 -4.81 32.47 -19.74
CA GLY A 703 -4.90 33.93 -19.78
C GLY A 703 -4.11 34.61 -20.91
N HIS A 704 -3.61 33.86 -21.89
CA HIS A 704 -2.99 34.44 -23.08
C HIS A 704 -4.03 35.08 -23.99
N GLN A 705 -3.73 36.25 -24.53
CA GLN A 705 -4.57 36.91 -25.53
C GLN A 705 -4.19 36.42 -26.92
N LEU A 706 -5.06 35.71 -27.66
CA LEU A 706 -4.79 35.26 -29.03
C LEU A 706 -5.08 36.34 -30.08
N ASP A 707 -4.27 36.42 -31.13
CA ASP A 707 -4.43 37.32 -32.28
C ASP A 707 -5.10 36.59 -33.45
N LEU A 708 -6.33 36.12 -33.21
CA LEU A 708 -7.17 35.44 -34.20
C LEU A 708 -8.21 36.38 -34.81
N PRO A 709 -8.66 36.14 -36.06
CA PRO A 709 -9.70 36.95 -36.67
C PRO A 709 -11.02 36.96 -35.88
N ASN A 710 -11.79 38.04 -36.03
CA ASN A 710 -13.08 38.18 -35.34
C ASN A 710 -14.02 36.99 -35.66
N GLY A 711 -14.60 36.41 -34.60
CA GLY A 711 -15.52 35.27 -34.69
C GLY A 711 -14.85 33.90 -34.56
N TYR A 712 -13.51 33.84 -34.47
CA TYR A 712 -12.76 32.61 -34.19
C TYR A 712 -12.71 32.29 -32.70
N ILE A 713 -13.06 33.22 -31.82
CA ILE A 713 -13.12 33.00 -30.38
C ILE A 713 -14.55 33.26 -29.89
N GLU A 714 -15.18 32.23 -29.32
CA GLU A 714 -16.51 32.31 -28.72
C GLU A 714 -16.48 31.66 -27.33
N GLY A 715 -16.95 32.37 -26.31
CA GLY A 715 -17.02 31.84 -24.94
C GLY A 715 -15.67 31.52 -24.29
N GLY A 716 -14.55 32.02 -24.84
CA GLY A 716 -13.20 31.67 -24.38
C GLY A 716 -12.60 30.44 -25.07
N HIS A 717 -13.22 29.97 -26.16
CA HIS A 717 -12.78 28.85 -26.96
C HIS A 717 -12.58 29.25 -28.42
N VAL A 718 -11.61 28.63 -29.08
CA VAL A 718 -11.39 28.67 -30.51
C VAL A 718 -12.49 27.86 -31.19
N VAL A 719 -13.26 28.52 -32.05
CA VAL A 719 -14.37 27.93 -32.78
C VAL A 719 -14.21 28.14 -34.26
N HIS A 720 -14.56 27.12 -35.05
CA HIS A 720 -14.61 27.25 -36.51
C HIS A 720 -15.79 28.16 -36.91
N PRO A 721 -15.55 29.37 -37.48
CA PRO A 721 -16.64 30.28 -37.78
C PRO A 721 -17.47 29.77 -38.96
N LYS A 722 -18.78 30.07 -38.95
CA LYS A 722 -19.68 29.69 -40.04
C LYS A 722 -19.29 30.41 -41.33
N GLY A 723 -19.07 29.64 -42.41
CA GLY A 723 -18.79 30.15 -43.74
C GLY A 723 -17.31 30.48 -44.02
N VAL A 724 -16.42 30.17 -43.09
CA VAL A 724 -14.97 30.11 -43.33
C VAL A 724 -14.63 28.77 -43.99
N ASP A 725 -13.64 28.76 -44.88
CA ASP A 725 -13.13 27.54 -45.51
C ASP A 725 -12.18 26.81 -44.54
N ASP A 726 -12.27 25.49 -44.47
CA ASP A 726 -11.48 24.67 -43.54
C ASP A 726 -9.97 24.98 -43.66
N GLY A 727 -9.44 25.06 -44.89
CA GLY A 727 -8.01 25.33 -45.09
C GLY A 727 -7.58 26.75 -44.67
N LEU A 728 -8.50 27.72 -44.74
CA LEU A 728 -8.25 29.06 -44.20
C LEU A 728 -8.30 29.08 -42.67
N PHE A 729 -9.23 28.35 -42.07
CA PHE A 729 -9.32 28.22 -40.62
C PHE A 729 -8.04 27.59 -40.05
N GLU A 730 -7.61 26.46 -40.63
CA GLU A 730 -6.39 25.73 -40.25
C GLU A 730 -5.14 26.62 -40.36
N ALA A 731 -4.99 27.35 -41.46
CA ALA A 731 -3.84 28.24 -41.66
C ALA A 731 -3.75 29.34 -40.59
N GLU A 732 -4.88 29.92 -40.16
CA GLU A 732 -4.91 30.98 -39.16
C GLU A 732 -4.57 30.45 -37.76
N ILE A 733 -5.13 29.30 -37.35
CA ILE A 733 -4.85 28.72 -36.03
C ILE A 733 -3.41 28.21 -35.92
N ASN A 734 -2.87 27.57 -36.96
CA ASN A 734 -1.49 27.07 -36.96
C ASN A 734 -0.50 28.25 -36.97
N GLN A 735 -0.80 29.31 -37.72
CA GLN A 735 0.02 30.53 -37.68
C GLN A 735 0.04 31.16 -36.29
N GLU A 736 -1.11 31.23 -35.61
CA GLU A 736 -1.20 31.81 -34.29
C GLU A 736 -0.40 31.04 -33.24
N ILE A 737 -0.46 29.71 -33.30
CA ILE A 737 0.37 28.83 -32.47
C ILE A 737 1.85 29.07 -32.73
N GLY A 738 2.27 29.06 -33.99
CA GLY A 738 3.67 29.25 -34.37
C GLY A 738 4.27 30.59 -33.94
N ARG A 739 3.45 31.63 -33.73
CA ARG A 739 3.92 32.93 -33.20
C ARG A 739 4.27 32.89 -31.71
N ARG A 740 3.72 31.94 -30.96
CA ARG A 740 3.78 31.96 -29.48
C ARG A 740 4.77 30.97 -28.89
N THR A 741 5.39 30.14 -29.71
CA THR A 741 6.28 29.07 -29.24
C THR A 741 7.60 29.06 -29.98
N VAL A 742 8.51 28.21 -29.52
CA VAL A 742 9.77 27.94 -30.21
C VAL A 742 9.58 26.74 -31.14
N VAL A 743 9.91 26.92 -32.42
CA VAL A 743 9.95 25.84 -33.42
C VAL A 743 11.15 24.93 -33.14
N VAL A 744 10.93 23.62 -33.05
CA VAL A 744 12.00 22.62 -32.85
C VAL A 744 12.09 21.74 -34.09
N ALA A 745 13.30 21.65 -34.67
CA ALA A 745 13.56 20.87 -35.89
C ALA A 745 12.67 21.23 -37.11
N GLY A 746 12.08 22.43 -37.13
CA GLY A 746 11.20 22.89 -38.21
C GLY A 746 9.70 22.69 -37.95
N ASN A 747 9.32 21.97 -36.88
CA ASN A 747 7.94 21.64 -36.59
C ASN A 747 7.33 22.56 -35.52
N GLY A 748 6.06 22.92 -35.72
CA GLY A 748 5.23 23.61 -34.73
C GLY A 748 4.87 22.72 -33.52
N PRO A 749 4.45 23.31 -32.39
CA PRO A 749 4.07 22.57 -31.18
C PRO A 749 2.84 21.67 -31.39
N ASP A 750 1.91 22.07 -32.25
CA ASP A 750 0.76 21.32 -32.76
C ASP A 750 1.19 20.10 -33.58
N GLU A 751 2.13 20.29 -34.52
CA GLU A 751 2.73 19.20 -35.29
C GLU A 751 3.49 18.23 -34.38
N VAL A 752 4.25 18.75 -33.40
CA VAL A 752 4.97 17.94 -32.40
C VAL A 752 4.00 17.06 -31.62
N TYR A 753 2.96 17.67 -31.07
CA TYR A 753 1.97 16.98 -30.25
C TYR A 753 1.25 15.91 -31.07
N THR A 754 0.80 16.27 -32.26
CA THR A 754 0.08 15.39 -33.20
C THR A 754 0.95 14.24 -33.67
N ASN A 755 2.18 14.52 -34.13
CA ASN A 755 3.12 13.51 -34.59
C ASN A 755 3.47 12.54 -33.47
N ARG A 756 3.72 13.06 -32.25
CA ARG A 756 4.03 12.22 -31.10
C ARG A 756 2.86 11.30 -30.77
N TYR A 757 1.66 11.84 -30.61
CA TYR A 757 0.46 11.04 -30.35
C TYR A 757 0.26 9.98 -31.44
N ASN A 758 0.37 10.36 -32.72
CA ASN A 758 0.20 9.46 -33.86
C ASN A 758 1.28 8.37 -33.96
N LEU A 759 2.50 8.60 -33.44
CA LEU A 759 3.54 7.58 -33.32
C LEU A 759 3.23 6.58 -32.21
N VAL A 760 2.72 7.06 -31.08
CA VAL A 760 2.38 6.22 -29.93
C VAL A 760 1.14 5.37 -30.20
N ILE A 761 0.09 5.90 -30.84
CA ILE A 761 -1.15 5.11 -31.06
C ILE A 761 -1.02 3.98 -32.09
N GLN A 762 0.12 3.92 -32.78
CA GLN A 762 0.38 2.85 -33.73
C GLN A 762 0.66 1.55 -32.99
N ASP A 763 0.17 0.47 -33.59
CA ASP A 763 0.39 -0.90 -33.15
C ASP A 763 1.89 -1.22 -33.04
N PRO A 764 2.38 -1.60 -31.85
CA PRO A 764 3.79 -1.92 -31.64
C PRO A 764 4.27 -3.11 -32.48
N ASP A 765 3.40 -4.09 -32.77
CA ASP A 765 3.75 -5.27 -33.58
C ASP A 765 3.89 -4.93 -35.07
N ILE A 766 3.12 -3.95 -35.55
CA ILE A 766 3.25 -3.40 -36.90
C ILE A 766 4.52 -2.53 -37.01
N GLN A 767 4.87 -1.80 -35.96
CA GLN A 767 6.07 -0.97 -35.94
C GLN A 767 7.36 -1.80 -35.88
N ARG A 768 7.40 -2.94 -35.16
CA ARG A 768 8.52 -3.90 -35.16
C ARG A 768 8.74 -4.57 -36.52
N ALA A 769 7.71 -4.71 -37.34
CA ALA A 769 7.76 -5.41 -38.63
C ALA A 769 8.32 -4.56 -39.80
N LYS A 770 8.61 -3.26 -39.61
CA LYS A 770 9.28 -2.45 -40.64
C LYS A 770 10.76 -2.86 -40.72
N PRO A 771 11.24 -3.40 -41.85
CA PRO A 771 12.66 -3.68 -42.01
C PRO A 771 13.45 -2.36 -42.03
N GLU A 772 14.58 -2.32 -41.34
CA GLU A 772 15.61 -1.31 -41.54
C GLU A 772 15.96 -1.23 -43.04
N GLY A 773 15.52 -0.16 -43.70
CA GLY A 773 15.84 0.04 -45.11
C GLY A 773 14.85 0.94 -45.83
N VAL A 774 14.85 2.22 -45.51
CA VAL A 774 15.10 3.34 -46.45
C VAL A 774 15.46 4.56 -45.61
N GLY A 775 16.73 4.93 -45.69
CA GLY A 775 17.36 6.12 -45.11
C GLY A 775 18.81 6.14 -45.56
#